data_AF-A0A1Y3EKA8-F1
#
_entry.id   AF-A0A1Y3EKA8-F1
#
_cell.length_a   1.000
_cell.length_b   1.000
_cell.length_c   1.000
_cell.angle_alpha   90.00
_cell.angle_beta   90.00
_cell.angle_gamma   90.00
#
_symmetry.space_group_name_H-M   'P 1'
#
loop_
_entity.id
_entity.type
_entity.pdbx_description
1 polymer ?
#
loop_
_entity_poly.entity_id
_entity_poly.type
_entity_poly.pdbx_seq_one_letter_code
_entity_poly.pdbx_strand_id
1 'polypeptide(L)'
;MIIYLHAHSLALRLAACHTIDLAVICAGHVWKKTIVNKDHFKLKSMKKIHSKNNNRLMRSKLDKNRFMTMWFVVCMVCMVGFCVVNIIHSLQMLIHRHDFDIHMPFTLLITVLVEFIVKSIGMIFLDFGLTYSRSTIPIRTLFILSPAFAVLTIAALRYLGYSYLVLWLDPVLTICTCFILSVLSILSAADYISVLLMAVPKEVKLENFESKFKLRFPGEKFHQLHVWADTKNHFNLSVHMRFKKSENYLQNFQSIKSFFSEHGITMAVLQPEFEKATTDSGNECLFEKKSEIIETKELPSNYDFEIHKTIWKIRREKIKRVYLQFPEGLLLFSCLIADILEEFGHCETIISCDVVYGACCVDDYAAKAFDCDLLVHYGHSCLIPVQDTTGCSVLYVFVSIKFDTGHFIDTVRHNFNPNSRLALVSTVQFISSLQAARKALSNDFKIELPQVAPLSPGEVLGCTAPRFNENMDAVIFVGDGRFHLESVMIANPDVPAFKYDPYGKKCFREHYDHKTMQKQRRLSVEMASNCKKFGLICGALGRQGNIRIMETVRDQLLASCREVFEFVMSEISLEKLSRFKNIECWVQIACPRLSIDWGLQFIKPVITPYELMVAMDGIKWQKQYPMDYYAFESLGPWTNNFGRRTKQHVKMRCTK
;
A
#
# COMPACT_ATOMS: atom_id res chain seq x y z
N MET A 1 61.79 -18.59 12.68
CA MET A 1 61.02 -17.66 13.55
C MET A 1 60.97 -16.24 12.97
N ILE A 2 62.09 -15.66 12.52
CA ILE A 2 62.16 -14.28 11.99
C ILE A 2 61.38 -14.08 10.66
N ILE A 3 61.46 -15.03 9.71
CA ILE A 3 60.63 -15.02 8.48
C ILE A 3 59.13 -15.10 8.81
N TYR A 4 58.78 -15.76 9.92
CA TYR A 4 57.41 -15.90 10.41
C TYR A 4 56.87 -14.58 10.95
N LEU A 5 57.69 -13.79 11.67
CA LEU A 5 57.34 -12.43 12.12
C LEU A 5 57.19 -11.44 10.94
N HIS A 6 57.96 -11.60 9.87
CA HIS A 6 57.92 -10.71 8.69
C HIS A 6 56.65 -10.88 7.86
N ALA A 7 56.30 -12.15 7.58
CA ALA A 7 55.02 -12.47 6.97
C ALA A 7 53.87 -11.97 7.85
N HIS A 8 54.02 -12.02 9.19
CA HIS A 8 53.02 -11.53 10.13
C HIS A 8 52.81 -10.01 10.08
N SER A 9 53.89 -9.21 10.01
CA SER A 9 53.81 -7.74 9.95
C SER A 9 53.12 -7.25 8.67
N LEU A 10 53.51 -7.79 7.50
CA LEU A 10 52.88 -7.43 6.22
C LEU A 10 51.43 -7.94 6.15
N ALA A 11 51.16 -9.16 6.63
CA ALA A 11 49.82 -9.70 6.72
C ALA A 11 48.93 -8.92 7.70
N LEU A 12 49.47 -8.41 8.82
CA LEU A 12 48.73 -7.56 9.76
C LEU A 12 48.38 -6.20 9.14
N ARG A 13 49.30 -5.59 8.37
CA ARG A 13 49.04 -4.34 7.66
C ARG A 13 47.98 -4.50 6.57
N LEU A 14 48.05 -5.59 5.79
CA LEU A 14 47.03 -5.97 4.81
C LEU A 14 45.68 -6.26 5.49
N ALA A 15 45.67 -7.01 6.59
CA ALA A 15 44.46 -7.31 7.34
C ALA A 15 43.82 -6.05 7.92
N ALA A 16 44.62 -5.10 8.41
CA ALA A 16 44.14 -3.79 8.86
C ALA A 16 43.52 -3.00 7.70
N CYS A 17 44.19 -2.89 6.55
CA CYS A 17 43.64 -2.24 5.35
C CYS A 17 42.31 -2.88 4.88
N HIS A 18 42.25 -4.20 4.77
CA HIS A 18 41.03 -4.90 4.35
C HIS A 18 39.89 -4.75 5.36
N THR A 19 40.19 -4.64 6.66
CA THR A 19 39.18 -4.41 7.70
C THR A 19 38.59 -2.99 7.60
N ILE A 20 39.40 -1.98 7.28
CA ILE A 20 38.93 -0.61 6.98
C ILE A 20 38.01 -0.63 5.76
N ASP A 21 38.45 -1.29 4.69
CA ASP A 21 37.71 -1.29 3.42
C ASP A 21 36.34 -1.98 3.59
N LEU A 22 36.29 -3.09 4.32
CA LEU A 22 35.05 -3.80 4.63
C LEU A 22 34.11 -2.96 5.52
N ALA A 23 34.66 -2.27 6.53
CA ALA A 23 33.88 -1.41 7.42
C ALA A 23 33.23 -0.23 6.68
N VAL A 24 33.98 0.39 5.76
CA VAL A 24 33.50 1.52 4.93
C VAL A 24 32.46 1.07 3.91
N ILE A 25 32.67 -0.08 3.26
CA ILE A 25 31.69 -0.67 2.33
C ILE A 25 30.38 -1.00 3.06
N CYS A 26 30.45 -1.58 4.26
CA CYS A 26 29.28 -1.81 5.11
C CYS A 26 28.55 -0.51 5.46
N ALA A 27 29.28 0.56 5.82
CA ALA A 27 28.70 1.87 6.14
C ALA A 27 27.96 2.50 4.94
N GLY A 28 28.53 2.43 3.73
CA GLY A 28 27.88 2.89 2.50
C GLY A 28 26.58 2.14 2.20
N HIS A 29 26.54 0.84 2.48
CA HIS A 29 25.37 -0.01 2.26
C HIS A 29 24.22 0.29 3.24
N VAL A 30 24.54 0.62 4.50
CA VAL A 30 23.56 1.09 5.49
C VAL A 30 22.93 2.39 5.03
N TRP A 31 23.75 3.37 4.62
CA TRP A 31 23.28 4.68 4.21
C TRP A 31 22.41 4.63 2.94
N LYS A 32 22.78 3.79 1.96
CA LYS A 32 21.98 3.56 0.74
C LYS A 32 20.58 3.04 1.07
N LYS A 33 20.41 2.14 2.05
CA LYS A 33 19.07 1.65 2.44
C LYS A 33 18.26 2.67 3.22
N THR A 34 18.90 3.50 4.03
CA THR A 34 18.21 4.58 4.75
C THR A 34 17.75 5.70 3.80
N ILE A 35 18.49 5.96 2.72
CA ILE A 35 18.13 6.98 1.70
C ILE A 35 17.17 6.42 0.64
N VAL A 36 17.34 5.18 0.17
CA VAL A 36 16.44 4.58 -0.85
C VAL A 36 15.04 4.30 -0.29
N ASN A 37 14.87 4.25 1.04
CA ASN A 37 13.56 4.30 1.69
C ASN A 37 12.95 5.71 1.79
N LYS A 38 13.40 6.68 0.98
CA LYS A 38 12.70 7.96 0.79
C LYS A 38 11.53 7.88 -0.20
N ASP A 39 11.40 6.81 -0.97
CA ASP A 39 10.27 6.65 -1.89
C ASP A 39 9.26 5.62 -1.36
N HIS A 40 8.04 6.12 -1.12
CA HIS A 40 6.82 5.41 -0.72
C HIS A 40 6.80 4.76 0.67
N PHE A 41 6.35 5.53 1.67
CA PHE A 41 5.67 4.98 2.84
C PHE A 41 4.32 4.36 2.43
N LYS A 42 4.34 3.11 1.94
CA LYS A 42 3.17 2.22 1.99
C LYS A 42 3.16 1.56 3.37
N LEU A 43 2.20 1.93 4.21
CA LEU A 43 1.90 1.25 5.47
C LEU A 43 1.53 -0.21 5.17
N LYS A 44 2.49 -1.12 5.34
CA LYS A 44 2.21 -2.55 5.47
C LYS A 44 1.73 -2.82 6.89
N SER A 45 0.49 -3.29 6.97
CA SER A 45 -0.24 -3.65 8.18
C SER A 45 0.56 -4.58 9.09
N MET A 46 0.60 -4.25 10.38
CA MET A 46 0.91 -5.18 11.45
C MET A 46 -0.41 -5.72 12.00
N LYS A 47 -0.65 -7.03 11.86
CA LYS A 47 -1.54 -7.85 12.70
C LYS A 47 -0.67 -8.94 13.32
N LYS A 48 -0.85 -9.41 14.55
CA LYS A 48 -1.57 -9.02 15.77
C LYS A 48 -0.89 -9.87 16.86
N ILE A 49 -1.02 -9.51 18.14
CA ILE A 49 -1.23 -10.39 19.31
C ILE A 49 -0.91 -9.56 20.56
N HIS A 50 -1.97 -9.18 21.27
CA HIS A 50 -1.95 -9.05 22.73
C HIS A 50 -2.65 -10.32 23.22
N SER A 51 -2.03 -11.18 24.04
CA SER A 51 -2.00 -11.00 25.49
C SER A 51 -1.00 -12.01 26.10
N LYS A 52 -0.30 -11.55 27.15
CA LYS A 52 0.64 -12.29 28.03
C LYS A 52 1.98 -12.72 27.42
N ASN A 53 2.80 -11.75 27.05
CA ASN A 53 4.21 -11.69 27.46
C ASN A 53 4.81 -10.36 26.99
N ASN A 54 4.95 -9.43 27.93
CA ASN A 54 5.80 -8.24 27.76
C ASN A 54 7.21 -8.70 27.33
N ASN A 55 7.80 -7.98 26.35
CA ASN A 55 9.22 -8.00 25.93
C ASN A 55 9.66 -8.77 24.65
N ARG A 56 8.79 -9.24 23.73
CA ARG A 56 9.29 -9.96 22.53
C ARG A 56 8.94 -9.43 21.12
N LEU A 57 8.17 -8.36 20.94
CA LEU A 57 7.71 -7.93 19.60
C LEU A 57 8.29 -6.59 19.06
N MET A 58 9.55 -6.26 19.39
CA MET A 58 10.34 -5.20 18.70
C MET A 58 11.63 -5.77 18.07
N ARG A 59 11.55 -6.94 17.41
CA ARG A 59 12.76 -7.69 17.04
C ARG A 59 12.80 -8.32 15.64
N SER A 60 12.02 -7.87 14.65
CA SER A 60 12.07 -8.56 13.33
C SER A 60 12.14 -7.70 12.07
N LYS A 61 12.11 -6.36 12.14
CA LYS A 61 12.45 -5.49 10.98
C LYS A 61 13.31 -4.27 11.29
N LEU A 62 13.51 -3.96 12.58
CA LEU A 62 14.45 -2.93 13.04
C LEU A 62 15.90 -3.43 13.19
N ASP A 63 16.14 -4.74 13.05
CA ASP A 63 17.41 -5.35 13.42
C ASP A 63 18.50 -5.25 12.35
N LYS A 64 18.20 -5.15 11.05
CA LYS A 64 19.28 -5.10 10.04
C LYS A 64 20.07 -3.80 10.08
N ASN A 65 19.39 -2.64 10.20
CA ASN A 65 20.09 -1.36 10.25
C ASN A 65 20.87 -1.21 11.56
N ARG A 66 20.27 -1.60 12.71
CA ARG A 66 20.96 -1.62 14.01
C ARG A 66 22.11 -2.62 14.06
N PHE A 67 21.93 -3.82 13.51
CA PHE A 67 23.00 -4.81 13.39
C PHE A 67 24.16 -4.27 12.57
N MET A 68 23.88 -3.59 11.46
CA MET A 68 24.94 -3.01 10.64
C MET A 68 25.61 -1.80 11.29
N THR A 69 24.87 -0.94 12.01
CA THR A 69 25.45 0.14 12.83
C THR A 69 26.30 -0.41 13.98
N MET A 70 25.82 -1.45 14.67
CA MET A 70 26.57 -2.16 15.71
C MET A 70 27.83 -2.81 15.14
N TRP A 71 27.72 -3.47 13.97
CA TRP A 71 28.84 -4.06 13.27
C TRP A 71 29.88 -3.02 12.88
N PHE A 72 29.45 -1.84 12.40
CA PHE A 72 30.34 -0.73 12.09
C PHE A 72 31.13 -0.26 13.32
N VAL A 73 30.45 -0.08 14.47
CA VAL A 73 31.11 0.29 15.73
C VAL A 73 32.11 -0.79 16.16
N VAL A 74 31.75 -2.07 16.05
CA VAL A 74 32.66 -3.20 16.33
C VAL A 74 33.89 -3.15 15.43
N CYS A 75 33.72 -2.91 14.12
CA CYS A 75 34.86 -2.76 13.20
C CYS A 75 35.78 -1.59 13.58
N MET A 76 35.22 -0.44 14.01
CA MET A 76 36.02 0.70 14.45
C MET A 76 36.80 0.42 15.74
N VAL A 77 36.23 -0.32 16.68
CA VAL A 77 36.92 -0.73 17.92
C VAL A 77 38.03 -1.73 17.59
N CYS A 78 37.76 -2.73 16.76
CA CYS A 78 38.77 -3.66 16.26
C CYS A 78 39.92 -2.92 15.56
N MET A 79 39.62 -1.88 14.77
CA MET A 79 40.59 -1.06 14.06
C MET A 79 41.57 -0.36 15.00
N VAL A 80 41.07 0.24 16.10
CA VAL A 80 41.92 0.84 17.13
C VAL A 80 42.83 -0.22 17.75
N GLY A 81 42.30 -1.42 18.03
CA GLY A 81 43.10 -2.56 18.52
C GLY A 81 44.23 -2.94 17.56
N PHE A 82 43.96 -3.02 16.26
CA PHE A 82 44.99 -3.28 15.25
C PHE A 82 46.03 -2.16 15.16
N CYS A 83 45.62 -0.89 15.28
CA CYS A 83 46.56 0.23 15.28
C CYS A 83 47.53 0.16 16.48
N VAL A 84 47.03 -0.22 17.67
CA VAL A 84 47.87 -0.39 18.86
C VAL A 84 48.92 -1.49 18.66
N VAL A 85 48.53 -2.64 18.13
CA VAL A 85 49.46 -3.75 17.84
C VAL A 85 50.53 -3.32 16.83
N ASN A 86 50.14 -2.61 15.77
CA ASN A 86 51.10 -2.12 14.77
C ASN A 86 52.04 -1.04 15.33
N ILE A 87 51.58 -0.15 16.21
CA ILE A 87 52.43 0.81 16.90
C ILE A 87 53.48 0.09 17.77
N ILE A 88 53.07 -0.92 18.54
CA ILE A 88 53.99 -1.71 19.37
C ILE A 88 55.05 -2.41 18.49
N HIS A 89 54.63 -3.02 17.39
CA HIS A 89 55.54 -3.67 16.45
C HIS A 89 56.50 -2.66 15.79
N SER A 90 56.01 -1.49 15.37
CA SER A 90 56.86 -0.42 14.81
C SER A 90 57.86 0.13 15.83
N LEU A 91 57.49 0.23 17.11
CA LEU A 91 58.42 0.60 18.18
C LEU A 91 59.50 -0.48 18.38
N GLN A 92 59.15 -1.77 18.32
CA GLN A 92 60.11 -2.86 18.39
C GLN A 92 61.09 -2.85 17.20
N MET A 93 60.61 -2.53 16.00
CA MET A 93 61.47 -2.36 14.80
C MET A 93 62.46 -1.20 14.95
N LEU A 94 62.10 -0.13 15.67
CA LEU A 94 63.01 0.97 15.97
C LEU A 94 64.10 0.58 16.99
N ILE A 95 63.79 -0.33 17.92
CA ILE A 95 64.68 -0.79 18.99
C ILE A 95 65.66 -1.87 18.48
N HIS A 96 65.18 -2.86 17.73
CA HIS A 96 65.98 -3.99 17.23
C HIS A 96 66.36 -3.82 15.74
N ARG A 97 67.13 -2.77 15.45
CA ARG A 97 67.34 -2.26 14.07
C ARG A 97 68.16 -3.16 13.14
N HIS A 98 69.01 -4.05 13.67
CA HIS A 98 70.11 -4.64 12.88
C HIS A 98 69.82 -5.99 12.20
N ASP A 99 68.71 -6.68 12.48
CA ASP A 99 68.51 -8.08 12.04
C ASP A 99 67.53 -8.27 10.88
N PHE A 100 67.01 -7.19 10.28
CA PHE A 100 65.83 -7.33 9.45
C PHE A 100 66.01 -6.73 8.04
N ASP A 101 66.10 -7.62 7.05
CA ASP A 101 65.93 -7.27 5.64
C ASP A 101 64.46 -7.46 5.24
N ILE A 102 63.65 -6.43 5.49
CA ILE A 102 62.25 -6.66 5.88
C ILE A 102 61.29 -7.00 4.73
N HIS A 103 61.54 -6.65 3.47
CA HIS A 103 60.53 -6.87 2.42
C HIS A 103 61.13 -7.12 1.04
N MET A 104 60.79 -8.25 0.41
CA MET A 104 61.10 -8.47 -1.00
C MET A 104 60.35 -7.42 -1.84
N PRO A 105 60.99 -6.74 -2.80
CA PRO A 105 60.36 -5.68 -3.59
C PRO A 105 59.08 -6.16 -4.30
N PHE A 106 59.08 -7.42 -4.71
CA PHE A 106 57.97 -8.07 -5.39
C PHE A 106 56.72 -8.24 -4.50
N THR A 107 56.90 -8.57 -3.22
CA THR A 107 55.76 -8.67 -2.29
C THR A 107 55.16 -7.30 -2.00
N LEU A 108 55.97 -6.25 -1.85
CA LEU A 108 55.47 -4.88 -1.70
C LEU A 108 54.63 -4.43 -2.93
N LEU A 109 55.09 -4.75 -4.13
CA LEU A 109 54.37 -4.41 -5.37
C LEU A 109 53.01 -5.11 -5.46
N ILE A 110 52.94 -6.40 -5.11
CA ILE A 110 51.68 -7.15 -5.07
C ILE A 110 50.72 -6.54 -4.04
N THR A 111 51.21 -6.18 -2.85
CA THR A 111 50.36 -5.60 -1.82
C THR A 111 49.76 -4.25 -2.24
N VAL A 112 50.55 -3.41 -2.92
CA VAL A 112 50.08 -2.13 -3.47
C VAL A 112 48.99 -2.35 -4.53
N LEU A 113 49.18 -3.33 -5.43
CA LEU A 113 48.21 -3.66 -6.48
C LEU A 113 46.87 -4.16 -5.90
N VAL A 114 46.94 -5.05 -4.92
CA VAL A 114 45.73 -5.57 -4.24
C VAL A 114 44.99 -4.46 -3.51
N GLU A 115 45.71 -3.59 -2.79
CA GLU A 115 45.09 -2.43 -2.12
C GLU A 115 44.43 -1.48 -3.12
N PHE A 116 45.08 -1.18 -4.25
CA PHE A 116 44.51 -0.31 -5.26
C PHE A 116 43.20 -0.86 -5.82
N ILE A 117 43.16 -2.16 -6.15
CA ILE A 117 41.96 -2.83 -6.68
C ILE A 117 40.81 -2.77 -5.67
N VAL A 118 41.05 -3.14 -4.41
CA VAL A 118 40.00 -3.12 -3.37
C VAL A 118 39.47 -1.70 -3.16
N LYS A 119 40.34 -0.68 -3.16
CA LYS A 119 39.96 0.72 -3.04
C LYS A 119 39.17 1.24 -4.24
N SER A 120 39.57 0.88 -5.46
CA SER A 120 38.82 1.24 -6.67
C SER A 120 37.41 0.65 -6.64
N ILE A 121 37.27 -0.62 -6.23
CA ILE A 121 35.97 -1.27 -6.08
C ILE A 121 35.14 -0.57 -5.00
N GLY A 122 35.72 -0.30 -3.82
CA GLY A 122 35.02 0.39 -2.74
C GLY A 122 34.59 1.83 -3.09
N MET A 123 35.42 2.58 -3.82
CA MET A 123 35.06 3.91 -4.35
C MET A 123 33.88 3.84 -5.32
N ILE A 124 33.84 2.86 -6.22
CA ILE A 124 32.71 2.65 -7.14
C ILE A 124 31.42 2.37 -6.35
N PHE A 125 31.50 1.59 -5.26
CA PHE A 125 30.36 1.37 -4.37
C PHE A 125 29.94 2.62 -3.60
N LEU A 126 30.87 3.52 -3.26
CA LEU A 126 30.62 4.79 -2.56
C LEU A 126 30.09 5.92 -3.46
N ASP A 127 30.46 5.96 -4.75
CA ASP A 127 30.09 7.05 -5.69
C ASP A 127 28.83 6.78 -6.53
N PHE A 128 28.27 5.56 -6.53
CA PHE A 128 26.99 5.27 -7.20
C PHE A 128 25.74 5.87 -6.50
N GLY A 129 25.92 6.91 -5.68
CA GLY A 129 24.88 7.66 -5.00
C GLY A 129 25.20 9.16 -5.03
N LEU A 130 24.66 9.85 -6.03
CA LEU A 130 24.65 11.32 -6.13
C LEU A 130 23.89 11.92 -4.93
N THR A 131 24.53 12.10 -3.79
CA THR A 131 24.08 13.05 -2.76
C THR A 131 25.22 13.42 -1.82
N TYR A 132 25.72 14.65 -2.00
CA TYR A 132 26.88 15.22 -1.34
C TYR A 132 26.51 15.62 0.11
N SER A 133 26.68 14.71 1.08
CA SER A 133 26.55 15.07 2.50
C SER A 133 27.91 15.35 3.11
N ARG A 134 28.08 16.53 3.74
CA ARG A 134 29.30 16.94 4.47
C ARG A 134 29.74 15.91 5.53
N SER A 135 28.84 15.06 6.02
CA SER A 135 29.10 14.05 7.05
C SER A 135 29.82 12.79 6.57
N THR A 136 29.85 12.50 5.26
CA THR A 136 30.55 11.32 4.69
C THR A 136 31.97 11.63 4.25
N ILE A 137 32.37 12.91 4.31
CA ILE A 137 33.71 13.38 3.96
C ILE A 137 34.79 12.70 4.82
N PRO A 138 34.69 12.62 6.17
CA PRO A 138 35.74 12.01 7.00
C PRO A 138 35.94 10.52 6.68
N ILE A 139 34.86 9.79 6.38
CA ILE A 139 34.88 8.36 6.05
C ILE A 139 35.53 8.13 4.68
N ARG A 140 35.19 8.97 3.69
CA ARG A 140 35.84 8.95 2.36
C ARG A 140 37.31 9.35 2.46
N THR A 141 37.62 10.34 3.29
CA THR A 141 38.99 10.78 3.58
C THR A 141 39.79 9.68 4.29
N LEU A 142 39.20 8.93 5.23
CA LEU A 142 39.82 7.77 5.89
C LEU A 142 40.10 6.62 4.91
N PHE A 143 39.18 6.38 3.98
CA PHE A 143 39.28 5.36 2.94
C PHE A 143 40.39 5.70 1.93
N ILE A 144 40.46 6.97 1.51
CA ILE A 144 41.45 7.48 0.54
C ILE A 144 42.84 7.65 1.16
N LEU A 145 42.95 8.12 2.42
CA LEU A 145 44.22 8.31 3.14
C LEU A 145 44.75 7.04 3.85
N SER A 146 44.12 5.89 3.63
CA SER A 146 44.61 4.62 4.17
C SER A 146 46.06 4.33 3.70
N PRO A 147 46.82 3.47 4.41
CA PRO A 147 48.29 3.33 4.36
C PRO A 147 48.99 3.19 3.00
N ALA A 148 48.26 3.09 1.89
CA ALA A 148 48.78 2.98 0.53
C ALA A 148 49.86 4.02 0.20
N PHE A 149 49.68 5.29 0.57
CA PHE A 149 50.70 6.31 0.25
C PHE A 149 52.01 6.07 1.01
N ALA A 150 51.93 5.66 2.28
CA ALA A 150 53.10 5.28 3.07
C ALA A 150 53.78 4.04 2.46
N VAL A 151 53.00 3.00 2.14
CA VAL A 151 53.50 1.75 1.53
C VAL A 151 54.14 2.00 0.16
N LEU A 152 53.53 2.84 -0.68
CA LEU A 152 54.06 3.27 -1.98
C LEU A 152 55.39 4.03 -1.83
N THR A 153 55.46 4.95 -0.86
CA THR A 153 56.66 5.73 -0.60
C THR A 153 57.80 4.82 -0.14
N ILE A 154 57.51 3.87 0.75
CA ILE A 154 58.49 2.88 1.24
C ILE A 154 58.95 1.95 0.09
N ALA A 155 58.03 1.47 -0.74
CA ALA A 155 58.35 0.62 -1.87
C ALA A 155 59.21 1.35 -2.92
N ALA A 156 58.88 2.61 -3.24
CA ALA A 156 59.63 3.43 -4.17
C ALA A 156 61.05 3.74 -3.66
N LEU A 157 61.20 4.15 -2.40
CA LEU A 157 62.50 4.43 -1.78
C LEU A 157 63.40 3.18 -1.75
N ARG A 158 62.81 2.00 -1.51
CA ARG A 158 63.54 0.73 -1.55
C ARG A 158 63.97 0.36 -2.96
N TYR A 159 63.12 0.55 -3.96
CA TYR A 159 63.45 0.33 -5.38
C TYR A 159 64.56 1.25 -5.87
N LEU A 160 64.58 2.50 -5.40
CA LEU A 160 65.63 3.49 -5.71
C LEU A 160 66.93 3.28 -4.93
N GLY A 161 67.05 2.21 -4.13
CA GLY A 161 68.27 1.84 -3.41
C GLY A 161 68.48 2.53 -2.06
N TYR A 162 67.50 3.27 -1.54
CA TYR A 162 67.57 3.98 -0.25
C TYR A 162 67.20 3.08 0.95
N SER A 163 67.74 1.86 1.00
CA SER A 163 67.38 0.84 2.02
C SER A 163 67.61 1.29 3.46
N TYR A 164 68.66 2.09 3.71
CA TYR A 164 68.95 2.63 5.04
C TYR A 164 67.88 3.63 5.52
N LEU A 165 67.36 4.48 4.62
CA LEU A 165 66.30 5.43 4.93
C LEU A 165 64.98 4.71 5.22
N VAL A 166 64.69 3.64 4.48
CA VAL A 166 63.49 2.83 4.64
C VAL A 166 63.39 2.19 6.04
N LEU A 167 64.51 1.76 6.62
CA LEU A 167 64.56 1.18 7.97
C LEU A 167 64.05 2.14 9.06
N TRP A 168 64.19 3.44 8.85
CA TRP A 168 63.70 4.47 9.77
C TRP A 168 62.32 4.97 9.39
N LEU A 169 62.10 5.19 8.10
CA LEU A 169 60.88 5.83 7.62
C LEU A 169 59.66 4.91 7.75
N ASP A 170 59.84 3.59 7.55
CA ASP A 170 58.75 2.61 7.64
C ASP A 170 58.05 2.58 9.03
N PRO A 171 58.78 2.36 10.14
CA PRO A 171 58.14 2.35 11.46
C PRO A 171 57.57 3.73 11.85
N VAL A 172 58.22 4.84 11.47
CA VAL A 172 57.74 6.21 11.79
C VAL A 172 56.44 6.52 11.04
N LEU A 173 56.37 6.26 9.74
CA LEU A 173 55.15 6.46 8.96
C LEU A 173 54.01 5.55 9.44
N THR A 174 54.33 4.32 9.86
CA THR A 174 53.35 3.38 10.40
C THR A 174 52.78 3.89 11.73
N ILE A 175 53.60 4.43 12.63
CA ILE A 175 53.14 5.03 13.89
C ILE A 175 52.23 6.24 13.62
N CYS A 176 52.66 7.16 12.76
CA CYS A 176 51.88 8.36 12.42
C CYS A 176 50.53 8.02 11.79
N THR A 177 50.51 7.08 10.84
CA THR A 177 49.27 6.65 10.18
C THR A 177 48.33 5.92 11.15
N CYS A 178 48.85 5.01 11.98
CA CYS A 178 48.04 4.32 13.01
C CYS A 178 47.46 5.29 14.04
N PHE A 179 48.19 6.34 14.42
CA PHE A 179 47.69 7.38 15.34
C PHE A 179 46.53 8.17 14.73
N ILE A 180 46.69 8.66 13.49
CA ILE A 180 45.64 9.40 12.77
C ILE A 180 44.39 8.53 12.59
N LEU A 181 44.57 7.27 12.16
CA LEU A 181 43.47 6.32 11.98
C LEU A 181 42.74 6.05 13.30
N SER A 182 43.47 5.86 14.41
CA SER A 182 42.85 5.62 15.72
C SER A 182 41.99 6.79 16.17
N VAL A 183 42.48 8.03 16.06
CA VAL A 183 41.72 9.22 16.45
C VAL A 183 40.43 9.35 15.62
N LEU A 184 40.53 9.19 14.30
CA LEU A 184 39.38 9.33 13.42
C LEU A 184 38.36 8.17 13.61
N SER A 185 38.83 6.95 13.88
CA SER A 185 37.96 5.80 14.21
C SER A 185 37.20 6.01 15.52
N ILE A 186 37.84 6.57 16.56
CA ILE A 186 37.19 6.86 17.84
C ILE A 186 36.11 7.94 17.68
N LEU A 187 36.45 9.05 17.00
CA LEU A 187 35.49 10.13 16.74
C LEU A 187 34.28 9.64 15.93
N SER A 188 34.53 8.80 14.93
CA SER A 188 33.46 8.19 14.13
C SER A 188 32.61 7.24 14.97
N ALA A 189 33.21 6.33 15.74
CA ALA A 189 32.47 5.39 16.59
C ALA A 189 31.56 6.11 17.60
N ALA A 190 32.02 7.21 18.21
CA ALA A 190 31.23 8.00 19.15
C ALA A 190 29.94 8.55 18.53
N ASP A 191 30.01 9.07 17.31
CA ASP A 191 28.83 9.58 16.59
C ASP A 191 27.82 8.44 16.32
N TYR A 192 28.26 7.24 15.95
CA TYR A 192 27.36 6.11 15.64
C TYR A 192 26.80 5.39 16.88
N ILE A 193 27.54 5.39 18.01
CA ILE A 193 27.04 4.86 19.29
C ILE A 193 25.84 5.69 19.79
N SER A 194 25.88 7.02 19.62
CA SER A 194 24.78 7.90 20.01
C SER A 194 23.46 7.58 19.27
N VAL A 195 23.57 7.24 17.98
CA VAL A 195 22.46 6.79 17.12
C VAL A 195 21.96 5.41 17.52
N LEU A 196 22.87 4.48 17.87
CA LEU A 196 22.51 3.12 18.29
C LEU A 196 21.70 3.11 19.61
N LEU A 197 22.01 4.04 20.51
CA LEU A 197 21.39 4.14 21.83
C LEU A 197 20.03 4.87 21.83
N MET A 198 19.56 5.37 20.67
CA MET A 198 18.39 6.27 20.58
C MET A 198 18.45 7.39 21.63
N ALA A 199 19.65 7.90 21.90
CA ALA A 199 19.81 8.92 22.92
C ALA A 199 19.05 10.18 22.50
N VAL A 200 18.44 10.85 23.48
CA VAL A 200 17.84 12.18 23.24
C VAL A 200 18.96 13.09 22.69
N PRO A 201 18.78 13.66 21.49
CA PRO A 201 19.81 14.48 20.88
C PRO A 201 20.11 15.68 21.77
N LYS A 202 21.39 15.94 22.03
CA LYS A 202 21.82 17.07 22.87
C LYS A 202 21.45 18.43 22.27
N GLU A 203 21.15 18.44 20.97
CA GLU A 203 20.77 19.60 20.18
C GLU A 203 19.32 20.04 20.43
N VAL A 204 18.44 19.14 20.87
CA VAL A 204 17.06 19.49 21.25
C VAL A 204 17.06 19.97 22.70
N LYS A 205 17.11 21.29 22.89
CA LYS A 205 17.01 21.92 24.21
C LYS A 205 15.60 21.74 24.76
N LEU A 206 15.39 20.68 25.55
CA LEU A 206 14.14 20.39 26.26
C LEU A 206 13.93 21.27 27.51
N GLU A 207 14.95 22.03 27.91
CA GLU A 207 14.87 22.98 29.02
C GLU A 207 13.81 24.06 28.72
N ASN A 208 12.85 24.24 29.65
CA ASN A 208 11.70 25.15 29.54
C ASN A 208 10.67 24.80 28.44
N PHE A 209 10.74 23.63 27.82
CA PHE A 209 9.83 23.22 26.75
C PHE A 209 8.37 23.09 27.23
N GLU A 210 8.16 22.46 28.38
CA GLU A 210 6.82 22.33 28.99
C GLU A 210 6.26 23.69 29.43
N SER A 211 7.11 24.56 29.96
CA SER A 211 6.74 25.92 30.39
C SER A 211 6.29 26.77 29.20
N LYS A 212 7.02 26.72 28.08
CA LYS A 212 6.69 27.41 26.83
C LYS A 212 5.42 26.85 26.19
N PHE A 213 5.23 25.54 26.25
CA PHE A 213 4.02 24.90 25.74
C PHE A 213 2.78 25.33 26.53
N LYS A 214 2.84 25.31 27.87
CA LYS A 214 1.74 25.77 28.75
C LYS A 214 1.39 27.23 28.54
N LEU A 215 2.36 28.08 28.22
CA LEU A 215 2.13 29.50 27.93
C LEU A 215 1.35 29.69 26.62
N ARG A 216 1.63 28.90 25.58
CA ARG A 216 1.01 29.03 24.25
C ARG A 216 -0.34 28.33 24.14
N PHE A 217 -0.55 27.26 24.91
CA PHE A 217 -1.78 26.46 24.90
C PHE A 217 -2.35 26.30 26.33
N PRO A 218 -2.93 27.37 26.92
CA PRO A 218 -3.51 27.32 28.25
C PRO A 218 -4.76 26.42 28.27
N GLY A 219 -4.61 25.20 28.79
CA GLY A 219 -5.70 24.22 28.90
C GLY A 219 -5.34 22.84 28.36
N GLU A 220 -4.30 22.74 27.53
CA GLU A 220 -3.83 21.47 26.96
C GLU A 220 -2.60 20.98 27.75
N LYS A 221 -2.56 19.69 28.07
CA LYS A 221 -1.44 19.09 28.80
C LYS A 221 -0.90 17.90 28.03
N PHE A 222 0.41 17.77 27.96
CA PHE A 222 1.04 16.51 27.58
C PHE A 222 1.62 15.83 28.82
N HIS A 223 1.62 14.51 28.85
CA HIS A 223 2.11 13.74 29.99
C HIS A 223 3.16 12.69 29.61
N GLN A 224 3.30 12.40 28.31
CA GLN A 224 4.35 11.54 27.80
C GLN A 224 4.96 12.17 26.55
N LEU A 225 6.27 12.37 26.57
CA LEU A 225 7.04 12.99 25.50
C LEU A 225 8.24 12.08 25.20
N HIS A 226 8.36 11.62 23.96
CA HIS A 226 9.48 10.80 23.52
C HIS A 226 10.10 11.41 22.27
N VAL A 227 11.37 11.82 22.36
CA VAL A 227 12.15 12.41 21.27
C VAL A 227 13.26 11.44 20.88
N TRP A 228 13.40 11.15 19.58
CA TRP A 228 14.47 10.31 19.06
C TRP A 228 15.00 10.85 17.73
N ALA A 229 16.27 10.56 17.42
CA ALA A 229 16.89 10.88 16.14
C ALA A 229 16.98 9.65 15.24
N ASP A 230 16.66 9.82 13.96
CA ASP A 230 16.93 8.81 12.91
C ASP A 230 18.26 9.11 12.18
N THR A 231 18.64 10.39 12.14
CA THR A 231 19.96 10.88 11.69
C THR A 231 20.37 12.10 12.52
N LYS A 232 21.62 12.56 12.39
CA LYS A 232 22.15 13.75 13.11
C LYS A 232 21.28 15.02 12.98
N ASN A 233 20.47 15.12 11.91
CA ASN A 233 19.64 16.29 11.61
C ASN A 233 18.13 15.99 11.47
N HIS A 234 17.69 14.76 11.75
CA HIS A 234 16.26 14.41 11.72
C HIS A 234 15.79 13.98 13.10
N PHE A 235 15.00 14.85 13.72
CA PHE A 235 14.46 14.67 15.07
C PHE A 235 12.97 14.36 15.00
N ASN A 236 12.58 13.23 15.57
CA ASN A 236 11.21 12.76 15.62
C ASN A 236 10.68 12.87 17.05
N LEU A 237 9.40 13.22 17.18
CA LEU A 237 8.70 13.33 18.45
C LEU A 237 7.40 12.51 18.42
N SER A 238 7.18 11.70 19.44
CA SER A 238 5.85 11.21 19.82
C SER A 238 5.42 11.86 21.12
N VAL A 239 4.21 12.41 21.16
CA VAL A 239 3.67 13.05 22.37
C VAL A 239 2.22 12.66 22.60
N HIS A 240 1.90 12.28 23.84
CA HIS A 240 0.54 12.02 24.30
C HIS A 240 -0.02 13.27 24.94
N MET A 241 -1.15 13.75 24.41
CA MET A 241 -1.75 15.03 24.78
C MET A 241 -3.18 14.82 25.25
N ARG A 242 -3.51 15.34 26.43
CA ARG A 242 -4.86 15.30 26.99
C ARG A 242 -5.61 16.58 26.63
N PHE A 243 -6.73 16.40 25.94
CA PHE A 243 -7.65 17.44 25.51
C PHE A 243 -8.96 17.35 26.29
N LYS A 244 -9.56 18.50 26.60
CA LYS A 244 -10.89 18.56 27.24
C LYS A 244 -12.02 18.12 26.29
N LYS A 245 -11.89 18.45 24.99
CA LYS A 245 -12.87 18.15 23.94
C LYS A 245 -12.14 17.85 22.62
N SER A 246 -12.76 17.06 21.75
CA SER A 246 -12.23 16.74 20.41
C SER A 246 -12.13 17.95 19.48
N GLU A 247 -13.00 18.94 19.65
CA GLU A 247 -12.99 20.21 18.90
C GLU A 247 -11.69 21.01 19.15
N ASN A 248 -11.20 21.02 20.40
CA ASN A 248 -9.94 21.68 20.75
C ASN A 248 -8.73 21.05 20.04
N TYR A 249 -8.74 19.72 19.88
CA TYR A 249 -7.68 19.02 19.15
C TYR A 249 -7.67 19.44 17.68
N LEU A 250 -8.82 19.43 17.00
CA LEU A 250 -8.91 19.80 15.58
C LEU A 250 -8.52 21.27 15.33
N GLN A 251 -8.92 22.17 16.22
CA GLN A 251 -8.57 23.59 16.11
C GLN A 251 -7.07 23.84 16.36
N ASN A 252 -6.48 23.17 17.35
CA ASN A 252 -5.09 23.43 17.74
C ASN A 252 -4.06 22.53 17.03
N PHE A 253 -4.49 21.49 16.30
CA PHE A 253 -3.61 20.47 15.70
C PHE A 253 -2.46 21.06 14.88
N GLN A 254 -2.76 21.99 13.97
CA GLN A 254 -1.75 22.61 13.13
C GLN A 254 -0.80 23.50 13.95
N SER A 255 -1.35 24.28 14.88
CA SER A 255 -0.56 25.17 15.75
C SER A 255 0.38 24.39 16.67
N ILE A 256 -0.06 23.24 17.19
CA ILE A 256 0.76 22.34 18.01
C ILE A 256 1.89 21.72 17.18
N LYS A 257 1.61 21.26 15.95
CA LYS A 257 2.66 20.76 15.05
C LYS A 257 3.69 21.84 14.69
N SER A 258 3.23 23.06 14.42
CA SER A 258 4.12 24.20 14.16
C SER A 258 4.97 24.54 15.37
N PHE A 259 4.42 24.50 16.58
CA PHE A 259 5.19 24.70 17.82
C PHE A 259 6.35 23.70 17.94
N PHE A 260 6.12 22.42 17.63
CA PHE A 260 7.19 21.42 17.66
C PHE A 260 8.23 21.65 16.56
N SER A 261 7.81 22.06 15.37
CA SER A 261 8.72 22.41 14.28
C SER A 261 9.63 23.60 14.64
N GLU A 262 9.08 24.64 15.26
CA GLU A 262 9.84 25.80 15.76
C GLU A 262 10.91 25.42 16.80
N HIS A 263 10.70 24.32 17.53
CA HIS A 263 11.62 23.82 18.56
C HIS A 263 12.53 22.69 18.06
N GLY A 264 12.71 22.59 16.73
CA GLY A 264 13.70 21.71 16.12
C GLY A 264 13.23 20.28 15.86
N ILE A 265 11.94 19.98 16.03
CA ILE A 265 11.39 18.66 15.68
C ILE A 265 11.02 18.63 14.19
N THR A 266 11.61 17.71 13.45
CA THR A 266 11.34 17.55 12.01
C THR A 266 10.00 16.87 11.74
N MET A 267 9.60 15.92 12.61
CA MET A 267 8.32 15.22 12.50
C MET A 267 7.72 14.96 13.89
N ALA A 268 6.49 15.43 14.10
CA ALA A 268 5.75 15.23 15.34
C ALA A 268 4.49 14.38 15.12
N VAL A 269 4.38 13.28 15.88
CA VAL A 269 3.21 12.42 15.96
C VAL A 269 2.45 12.75 17.24
N LEU A 270 1.19 13.16 17.07
CA LEU A 270 0.29 13.54 18.16
C LEU A 270 -0.66 12.40 18.47
N GLN A 271 -0.70 11.95 19.73
CA GLN A 271 -1.69 10.99 20.21
C GLN A 271 -2.65 11.70 21.17
N PRO A 272 -3.88 12.02 20.75
CA PRO A 272 -4.84 12.71 21.59
C PRO A 272 -5.52 11.74 22.59
N GLU A 273 -5.71 12.21 23.82
CA GLU A 273 -6.51 11.57 24.86
C GLU A 273 -7.59 12.56 25.31
N PHE A 274 -8.82 12.11 25.51
CA PHE A 274 -9.94 13.01 25.86
C PHE A 274 -10.43 12.77 27.29
N GLU A 275 -10.74 13.85 28.02
CA GLU A 275 -11.38 13.74 29.34
C GLU A 275 -12.79 13.16 29.20
N LYS A 276 -13.14 12.16 30.02
CA LYS A 276 -14.49 11.58 30.05
C LYS A 276 -15.47 12.60 30.63
N ALA A 277 -16.59 12.82 29.95
CA ALA A 277 -17.66 13.66 30.46
C ALA A 277 -18.20 13.09 31.78
N THR A 278 -18.13 13.85 32.86
CA THR A 278 -18.84 13.55 34.10
C THR A 278 -20.33 13.72 33.83
N THR A 279 -21.09 12.63 33.91
CA THR A 279 -22.55 12.64 33.83
C THR A 279 -23.10 13.36 35.05
N ASP A 280 -23.49 14.61 34.89
CA ASP A 280 -24.24 15.35 35.89
C ASP A 280 -25.73 15.00 35.80
N SER A 281 -26.33 14.87 36.97
CA SER A 281 -27.63 14.30 37.28
C SER A 281 -28.83 15.14 36.83
N GLY A 282 -29.93 14.45 36.50
CA GLY A 282 -31.28 14.91 36.82
C GLY A 282 -32.14 15.35 35.63
N ASN A 283 -32.73 14.39 34.93
CA ASN A 283 -34.14 14.39 34.50
C ASN A 283 -34.42 13.09 33.72
N GLU A 284 -35.18 12.17 34.32
CA GLU A 284 -35.60 10.91 33.69
C GLU A 284 -36.74 11.14 32.70
N CYS A 285 -36.50 10.82 31.42
CA CYS A 285 -37.55 10.64 30.42
C CYS A 285 -38.01 9.17 30.44
N LEU A 286 -39.30 8.95 30.73
CA LEU A 286 -39.89 7.62 30.95
C LEU A 286 -40.34 6.89 29.67
N PHE A 287 -40.13 7.45 28.48
CA PHE A 287 -40.40 6.78 27.20
C PHE A 287 -39.35 7.13 26.15
N GLU A 288 -38.17 6.54 26.28
CA GLU A 288 -37.25 6.43 25.16
C GLU A 288 -36.89 4.97 24.94
N LYS A 289 -37.16 4.48 23.73
CA LYS A 289 -36.65 3.20 23.26
C LYS A 289 -35.13 3.34 23.26
N LYS A 290 -34.45 2.82 24.30
CA LYS A 290 -32.99 2.68 24.35
C LYS A 290 -32.51 1.78 23.21
N SER A 291 -32.51 2.28 21.98
CA SER A 291 -31.37 2.08 21.12
C SER A 291 -30.33 3.03 21.66
N GLU A 292 -29.30 2.50 22.34
CA GLU A 292 -28.03 3.20 22.47
C GLU A 292 -27.50 3.40 21.05
N ILE A 293 -28.06 4.36 20.31
CA ILE A 293 -27.46 4.88 19.10
C ILE A 293 -26.27 5.66 19.67
N ILE A 294 -25.13 4.99 19.68
CA ILE A 294 -23.86 5.67 19.75
C ILE A 294 -23.85 6.54 18.50
N GLU A 295 -24.29 7.80 18.62
CA GLU A 295 -23.86 8.83 17.70
C GLU A 295 -22.36 9.00 17.92
N THR A 296 -21.59 8.05 17.37
CA THR A 296 -20.17 8.26 17.17
C THR A 296 -20.07 9.46 16.25
N LYS A 297 -19.79 10.64 16.78
CA LYS A 297 -19.50 11.86 16.01
C LYS A 297 -18.40 11.65 14.95
N GLU A 298 -17.73 10.50 14.95
CA GLU A 298 -16.71 10.08 14.00
C GLU A 298 -17.23 9.27 12.80
N LEU A 299 -18.43 8.65 12.87
CA LEU A 299 -19.08 8.07 11.68
C LEU A 299 -20.01 9.12 11.04
N PRO A 300 -20.01 9.26 9.71
CA PRO A 300 -20.86 10.23 9.03
C PRO A 300 -22.34 9.87 9.21
N SER A 301 -23.12 10.81 9.75
CA SER A 301 -24.54 10.62 10.09
C SER A 301 -25.43 10.33 8.88
N ASN A 302 -24.98 10.68 7.68
CA ASN A 302 -25.68 10.39 6.43
C ASN A 302 -25.39 8.98 5.88
N TYR A 303 -24.51 8.18 6.49
CA TYR A 303 -24.20 6.80 6.08
C TYR A 303 -24.78 5.82 7.09
N ASP A 304 -25.51 4.81 6.61
CA ASP A 304 -26.04 3.74 7.46
C ASP A 304 -25.17 2.48 7.38
N PHE A 305 -24.24 2.33 8.32
CA PHE A 305 -23.38 1.15 8.43
C PHE A 305 -24.06 -0.06 9.08
N GLU A 306 -25.35 0.03 9.44
CA GLU A 306 -26.13 -1.05 10.08
C GLU A 306 -25.39 -1.74 11.25
N ILE A 307 -24.59 -1.01 12.03
CA ILE A 307 -23.67 -1.58 13.04
C ILE A 307 -24.42 -2.45 14.05
N HIS A 308 -25.61 -2.02 14.48
CA HIS A 308 -26.46 -2.78 15.39
C HIS A 308 -26.85 -4.16 14.85
N LYS A 309 -27.12 -4.28 13.55
CA LYS A 309 -27.45 -5.55 12.91
C LYS A 309 -26.25 -6.49 12.89
N THR A 310 -25.06 -5.95 12.64
CA THR A 310 -23.81 -6.70 12.70
C THR A 310 -23.54 -7.21 14.11
N ILE A 311 -23.62 -6.36 15.14
CA ILE A 311 -23.47 -6.75 16.56
C ILE A 311 -24.50 -7.82 16.94
N TRP A 312 -25.77 -7.63 16.56
CA TRP A 312 -26.82 -8.59 16.86
C TRP A 312 -26.53 -9.96 16.24
N LYS A 313 -26.09 -10.01 14.97
CA LYS A 313 -25.71 -11.26 14.32
C LYS A 313 -24.54 -11.93 15.04
N ILE A 314 -23.50 -11.16 15.39
CA ILE A 314 -22.32 -11.64 16.12
C ILE A 314 -22.75 -12.30 17.44
N ARG A 315 -23.56 -11.61 18.25
CA ARG A 315 -24.03 -12.12 19.54
C ARG A 315 -24.94 -13.34 19.40
N ARG A 316 -25.89 -13.30 18.45
CA ARG A 316 -26.86 -14.38 18.24
C ARG A 316 -26.18 -15.68 17.80
N GLU A 317 -25.24 -15.58 16.88
CA GLU A 317 -24.54 -16.74 16.31
C GLU A 317 -23.27 -17.10 17.08
N LYS A 318 -22.95 -16.36 18.16
CA LYS A 318 -21.75 -16.54 18.99
C LYS A 318 -20.46 -16.54 18.15
N ILE A 319 -20.42 -15.63 17.18
CA ILE A 319 -19.29 -15.43 16.27
C ILE A 319 -18.08 -14.99 17.08
N LYS A 320 -16.95 -15.67 16.90
CA LYS A 320 -15.71 -15.36 17.62
C LYS A 320 -14.80 -14.47 16.81
N ARG A 321 -14.76 -14.64 15.49
CA ARG A 321 -13.86 -13.87 14.62
C ARG A 321 -14.57 -13.34 13.38
N VAL A 322 -14.40 -12.04 13.13
CA VAL A 322 -15.07 -11.29 12.07
C VAL A 322 -14.05 -10.71 11.10
N TYR A 323 -14.19 -11.05 9.82
CA TYR A 323 -13.45 -10.44 8.71
C TYR A 323 -14.22 -9.22 8.19
N LEU A 324 -13.61 -8.05 8.22
CA LEU A 324 -14.23 -6.80 7.77
C LEU A 324 -13.66 -6.40 6.41
N GLN A 325 -14.52 -6.26 5.41
CA GLN A 325 -14.13 -5.90 4.05
C GLN A 325 -14.81 -4.59 3.63
N PHE A 326 -14.01 -3.62 3.19
CA PHE A 326 -14.46 -2.28 2.83
C PHE A 326 -13.94 -1.90 1.43
N PRO A 327 -14.73 -1.18 0.61
CA PRO A 327 -14.18 -0.41 -0.51
C PRO A 327 -13.27 0.70 0.00
N GLU A 328 -12.38 1.18 -0.87
CA GLU A 328 -11.33 2.14 -0.54
C GLU A 328 -11.88 3.41 0.13
N GLY A 329 -13.03 3.91 -0.33
CA GLY A 329 -13.68 5.10 0.25
C GLY A 329 -14.24 4.91 1.66
N LEU A 330 -14.47 3.67 2.11
CA LEU A 330 -14.97 3.36 3.45
C LEU A 330 -13.88 2.80 4.38
N LEU A 331 -12.70 2.49 3.85
CA LEU A 331 -11.61 1.91 4.63
C LEU A 331 -11.16 2.82 5.78
N LEU A 332 -11.35 4.13 5.66
CA LEU A 332 -11.02 5.10 6.71
C LEU A 332 -11.84 4.91 8.01
N PHE A 333 -13.03 4.28 7.91
CA PHE A 333 -13.89 3.97 9.06
C PHE A 333 -13.61 2.59 9.67
N SER A 334 -12.72 1.80 9.06
CA SER A 334 -12.55 0.38 9.39
C SER A 334 -12.10 0.14 10.83
N CYS A 335 -11.14 0.91 11.34
CA CYS A 335 -10.64 0.78 12.72
C CYS A 335 -11.74 1.12 13.74
N LEU A 336 -12.46 2.23 13.53
CA LEU A 336 -13.56 2.62 14.43
C LEU A 336 -14.67 1.57 14.46
N ILE A 337 -15.07 1.07 13.29
CA ILE A 337 -16.07 -0.01 13.20
C ILE A 337 -15.55 -1.28 13.87
N ALA A 338 -14.28 -1.63 13.68
CA ALA A 338 -13.65 -2.75 14.36
C ALA A 338 -13.72 -2.60 15.88
N ASP A 339 -13.32 -1.46 16.44
CA ASP A 339 -13.36 -1.19 17.88
C ASP A 339 -14.79 -1.33 18.45
N ILE A 340 -15.80 -0.81 17.74
CA ILE A 340 -17.21 -0.95 18.13
C ILE A 340 -17.63 -2.43 18.11
N LEU A 341 -17.25 -3.20 17.08
CA LEU A 341 -17.60 -4.62 17.02
C LEU A 341 -16.85 -5.47 18.05
N GLU A 342 -15.59 -5.16 18.37
CA GLU A 342 -14.85 -5.86 19.42
C GLU A 342 -15.43 -5.56 20.81
N GLU A 343 -15.73 -4.29 21.12
CA GLU A 343 -16.30 -3.87 22.41
C GLU A 343 -17.71 -4.44 22.63
N PHE A 344 -18.61 -4.26 21.66
CA PHE A 344 -20.02 -4.62 21.84
C PHE A 344 -20.35 -6.02 21.32
N GLY A 345 -19.62 -6.52 20.32
CA GLY A 345 -19.80 -7.88 19.81
C GLY A 345 -19.06 -8.95 20.62
N HIS A 346 -18.07 -8.56 21.43
CA HIS A 346 -17.18 -9.48 22.15
C HIS A 346 -16.51 -10.51 21.22
N CYS A 347 -16.12 -10.06 20.02
CA CYS A 347 -15.45 -10.86 19.00
C CYS A 347 -14.08 -10.27 18.66
N GLU A 348 -13.24 -11.03 17.96
CA GLU A 348 -12.02 -10.55 17.34
C GLU A 348 -12.29 -10.07 15.92
N THR A 349 -11.73 -8.92 15.51
CA THR A 349 -11.86 -8.43 14.13
C THR A 349 -10.56 -8.51 13.33
N ILE A 350 -10.72 -8.70 12.02
CA ILE A 350 -9.67 -8.75 11.00
C ILE A 350 -10.10 -7.84 9.85
N ILE A 351 -9.51 -6.64 9.74
CA ILE A 351 -9.75 -5.73 8.62
C ILE A 351 -8.99 -6.19 7.38
N SER A 352 -9.69 -6.42 6.26
CA SER A 352 -9.10 -6.63 4.95
C SER A 352 -8.55 -5.31 4.42
N CYS A 353 -7.34 -5.36 3.86
CA CYS A 353 -6.71 -4.21 3.20
C CYS A 353 -6.43 -4.46 1.72
N ASP A 354 -6.96 -5.56 1.17
CA ASP A 354 -6.94 -5.79 -0.27
C ASP A 354 -7.99 -4.92 -0.95
N VAL A 355 -7.82 -4.73 -2.26
CA VAL A 355 -8.69 -3.88 -3.07
C VAL A 355 -10.11 -4.46 -3.18
N VAL A 356 -11.12 -3.60 -3.12
CA VAL A 356 -12.53 -4.03 -3.17
C VAL A 356 -13.32 -3.13 -4.13
N TYR A 357 -13.25 -3.47 -5.41
CA TYR A 357 -13.89 -2.69 -6.48
C TYR A 357 -15.43 -2.82 -6.53
N GLY A 358 -16.02 -3.83 -5.90
CA GLY A 358 -17.46 -4.09 -6.00
C GLY A 358 -17.92 -5.35 -5.29
N ALA A 359 -19.23 -5.62 -5.40
CA ALA A 359 -19.90 -6.80 -4.84
C ALA A 359 -19.32 -8.14 -5.34
N CYS A 360 -18.66 -8.15 -6.50
CA CYS A 360 -17.99 -9.34 -7.04
C CYS A 360 -16.67 -9.68 -6.33
N CYS A 361 -16.15 -8.78 -5.48
CA CYS A 361 -14.86 -8.92 -4.80
C CYS A 361 -14.99 -9.52 -3.38
N VAL A 362 -16.11 -10.18 -3.08
CA VAL A 362 -16.34 -10.81 -1.76
C VAL A 362 -15.27 -11.85 -1.51
N ASP A 363 -14.51 -11.67 -0.44
CA ASP A 363 -13.28 -12.41 -0.14
C ASP A 363 -13.48 -13.47 0.94
N ASP A 364 -14.42 -14.38 0.68
CA ASP A 364 -14.75 -15.47 1.59
C ASP A 364 -13.61 -16.49 1.70
N TYR A 365 -12.77 -16.62 0.67
CA TYR A 365 -11.58 -17.47 0.68
C TYR A 365 -10.54 -16.99 1.70
N ALA A 366 -10.20 -15.70 1.74
CA ALA A 366 -9.25 -15.21 2.74
C ALA A 366 -9.87 -15.22 4.14
N ALA A 367 -11.16 -14.87 4.29
CA ALA A 367 -11.85 -14.96 5.57
C ALA A 367 -11.78 -16.37 6.16
N LYS A 368 -12.02 -17.40 5.33
CA LYS A 368 -11.82 -18.80 5.71
C LYS A 368 -10.36 -19.10 6.09
N ALA A 369 -9.39 -18.60 5.33
CA ALA A 369 -7.97 -18.82 5.61
C ALA A 369 -7.51 -18.21 6.95
N PHE A 370 -8.18 -17.14 7.41
CA PHE A 370 -7.97 -16.53 8.73
C PHE A 370 -8.85 -17.14 9.85
N ASP A 371 -9.58 -18.21 9.55
CA ASP A 371 -10.48 -18.89 10.49
C ASP A 371 -11.54 -17.92 11.05
N CYS A 372 -12.08 -17.05 10.19
CA CYS A 372 -13.17 -16.13 10.53
C CYS A 372 -14.52 -16.83 10.34
N ASP A 373 -15.42 -16.69 11.33
CA ASP A 373 -16.76 -17.26 11.25
C ASP A 373 -17.70 -16.39 10.41
N LEU A 374 -17.44 -15.07 10.37
CA LEU A 374 -18.26 -14.07 9.69
C LEU A 374 -17.39 -13.14 8.83
N LEU A 375 -17.76 -12.94 7.57
CA LEU A 375 -17.29 -11.85 6.73
C LEU A 375 -18.38 -10.78 6.62
N VAL A 376 -18.06 -9.54 6.93
CA VAL A 376 -18.93 -8.37 6.74
C VAL A 376 -18.41 -7.57 5.56
N HIS A 377 -19.19 -7.55 4.48
CA HIS A 377 -18.86 -6.85 3.24
C HIS A 377 -19.65 -5.54 3.15
N TYR A 378 -18.94 -4.41 3.27
CA TYR A 378 -19.54 -3.08 3.28
C TYR A 378 -19.62 -2.46 1.88
N GLY A 379 -20.64 -1.63 1.65
CA GLY A 379 -20.75 -0.70 0.52
C GLY A 379 -21.34 -1.27 -0.77
N HIS A 380 -21.64 -2.57 -0.82
CA HIS A 380 -22.11 -3.24 -2.04
C HIS A 380 -23.30 -4.18 -1.81
N SER A 381 -24.11 -4.40 -2.84
CA SER A 381 -25.23 -5.34 -2.84
C SER A 381 -24.78 -6.80 -2.78
N CYS A 382 -25.70 -7.69 -2.40
CA CYS A 382 -25.46 -9.13 -2.32
C CYS A 382 -25.46 -9.81 -3.70
N LEU A 383 -24.59 -9.35 -4.61
CA LEU A 383 -24.49 -9.86 -5.98
C LEU A 383 -24.14 -11.35 -6.01
N ILE A 384 -23.20 -11.76 -5.14
CA ILE A 384 -22.83 -13.16 -4.96
C ILE A 384 -23.73 -13.76 -3.87
N PRO A 385 -24.55 -14.78 -4.20
CA PRO A 385 -25.40 -15.43 -3.21
C PRO A 385 -24.58 -15.96 -2.05
N VAL A 386 -25.04 -15.78 -0.81
CA VAL A 386 -24.35 -16.27 0.39
C VAL A 386 -24.18 -17.80 0.36
N GLN A 387 -25.06 -18.53 -0.33
CA GLN A 387 -24.93 -19.98 -0.50
C GLN A 387 -23.74 -20.40 -1.39
N ASP A 388 -23.27 -19.51 -2.26
CA ASP A 388 -22.13 -19.76 -3.14
C ASP A 388 -20.79 -19.44 -2.45
N THR A 389 -20.83 -18.80 -1.27
CA THR A 389 -19.67 -18.50 -0.42
C THR A 389 -19.28 -19.71 0.43
N THR A 390 -18.00 -19.80 0.78
CA THR A 390 -17.40 -21.00 1.38
C THR A 390 -16.62 -20.67 2.65
N GLY A 391 -16.86 -21.46 3.69
CA GLY A 391 -16.04 -21.46 4.90
C GLY A 391 -16.28 -20.32 5.89
N CYS A 392 -17.19 -19.38 5.62
CA CYS A 392 -17.67 -18.41 6.60
C CYS A 392 -19.10 -17.93 6.27
N SER A 393 -19.81 -17.41 7.27
CA SER A 393 -21.06 -16.69 7.04
C SER A 393 -20.76 -15.33 6.41
N VAL A 394 -21.54 -14.88 5.43
CA VAL A 394 -21.36 -13.55 4.82
C VAL A 394 -22.54 -12.65 5.15
N LEU A 395 -22.24 -11.44 5.63
CA LEU A 395 -23.19 -10.37 5.86
C LEU A 395 -22.85 -9.19 4.93
N TYR A 396 -23.76 -8.86 4.02
CA TYR A 396 -23.66 -7.64 3.23
C TYR A 396 -24.29 -6.46 3.97
N VAL A 397 -23.57 -5.35 4.01
CA VAL A 397 -24.05 -4.05 4.51
C VAL A 397 -23.93 -3.07 3.36
N PHE A 398 -25.05 -2.58 2.84
CA PHE A 398 -25.04 -1.79 1.60
C PHE A 398 -24.48 -0.37 1.80
N VAL A 399 -24.53 0.13 3.04
CA VAL A 399 -24.15 1.48 3.41
C VAL A 399 -25.01 2.50 2.67
N SER A 400 -26.28 2.60 3.07
CA SER A 400 -27.20 3.56 2.45
C SER A 400 -26.77 4.98 2.79
N ILE A 401 -26.65 5.83 1.76
CA ILE A 401 -26.23 7.22 1.89
C ILE A 401 -27.45 8.13 1.68
N LYS A 402 -27.81 8.88 2.71
CA LYS A 402 -28.85 9.89 2.65
C LYS A 402 -28.33 11.13 1.91
N PHE A 403 -29.15 11.65 1.01
CA PHE A 403 -28.92 12.92 0.32
C PHE A 403 -30.20 13.75 0.26
N ASP A 404 -30.04 15.03 -0.10
CA ASP A 404 -31.14 15.96 -0.28
C ASP A 404 -32.01 15.55 -1.49
N THR A 405 -33.03 14.76 -1.18
CA THR A 405 -33.97 14.22 -2.17
C THR A 405 -34.91 15.30 -2.69
N GLY A 406 -35.21 16.32 -1.89
CA GLY A 406 -36.04 17.46 -2.30
C GLY A 406 -35.39 18.24 -3.43
N HIS A 407 -34.13 18.63 -3.25
CA HIS A 407 -33.36 19.30 -4.30
C HIS A 407 -33.29 18.47 -5.59
N PHE A 408 -33.10 17.15 -5.48
CA PHE A 408 -33.11 16.27 -6.65
C PHE A 408 -34.45 16.30 -7.39
N ILE A 409 -35.57 16.16 -6.67
CA ILE A 409 -36.92 16.22 -7.25
C ILE A 409 -37.15 17.55 -7.97
N ASP A 410 -36.81 18.67 -7.32
CA ASP A 410 -36.99 20.01 -7.90
C ASP A 410 -36.09 20.22 -9.12
N THR A 411 -34.87 19.68 -9.09
CA THR A 411 -33.97 19.68 -10.25
C THR A 411 -34.58 18.93 -11.43
N VAL A 412 -35.17 17.75 -11.20
CA VAL A 412 -35.85 16.99 -12.27
C VAL A 412 -37.05 17.76 -12.81
N ARG A 413 -37.88 18.33 -11.94
CA ARG A 413 -39.04 19.16 -12.33
C ARG A 413 -38.66 20.37 -13.17
N HIS A 414 -37.54 21.01 -12.85
CA HIS A 414 -37.10 22.21 -13.55
C HIS A 414 -36.54 21.91 -14.94
N ASN A 415 -35.91 20.75 -15.14
CA ASN A 415 -35.12 20.45 -16.35
C ASN A 415 -35.84 19.55 -17.37
N PHE A 416 -36.92 18.88 -16.99
CA PHE A 416 -37.63 17.93 -17.85
C PHE A 416 -39.09 18.33 -18.05
N ASN A 417 -39.63 18.05 -19.24
CA ASN A 417 -41.01 18.36 -19.58
C ASN A 417 -41.99 17.45 -18.81
N PRO A 418 -43.12 17.98 -18.32
CA PRO A 418 -44.16 17.15 -17.70
C PRO A 418 -44.60 16.00 -18.62
N ASN A 419 -44.94 14.86 -18.04
CA ASN A 419 -45.29 13.60 -18.72
C ASN A 419 -44.16 12.89 -19.48
N SER A 420 -42.93 13.40 -19.47
CA SER A 420 -41.77 12.67 -20.01
C SER A 420 -41.61 11.31 -19.33
N ARG A 421 -41.16 10.32 -20.09
CA ARG A 421 -40.82 8.97 -19.63
C ARG A 421 -39.35 8.94 -19.23
N LEU A 422 -39.10 8.84 -17.93
CA LEU A 422 -37.77 8.95 -17.35
C LEU A 422 -37.38 7.66 -16.64
N ALA A 423 -36.20 7.14 -16.94
CA ALA A 423 -35.58 6.07 -16.18
C ALA A 423 -34.74 6.66 -15.05
N LEU A 424 -34.97 6.21 -13.82
CA LEU A 424 -34.13 6.56 -12.68
C LEU A 424 -33.21 5.37 -12.35
N VAL A 425 -31.92 5.62 -12.25
CA VAL A 425 -30.92 4.59 -11.91
C VAL A 425 -29.89 5.11 -10.92
N SER A 426 -29.25 4.23 -10.16
CA SER A 426 -28.18 4.58 -9.23
C SER A 426 -27.37 3.34 -8.81
N THR A 427 -26.38 3.54 -7.95
CA THR A 427 -25.69 2.48 -7.21
C THR A 427 -26.50 2.10 -5.97
N VAL A 428 -26.19 0.93 -5.39
CA VAL A 428 -26.88 0.39 -4.20
C VAL A 428 -27.02 1.39 -3.04
N GLN A 429 -26.03 2.28 -2.88
CA GLN A 429 -25.93 3.24 -1.78
C GLN A 429 -27.09 4.25 -1.76
N PHE A 430 -27.65 4.60 -2.91
CA PHE A 430 -28.71 5.62 -3.03
C PHE A 430 -30.09 5.06 -3.39
N ILE A 431 -30.24 3.73 -3.54
CA ILE A 431 -31.49 3.11 -4.01
C ILE A 431 -32.68 3.43 -3.10
N SER A 432 -32.49 3.46 -1.78
CA SER A 432 -33.56 3.81 -0.82
C SER A 432 -34.14 5.20 -1.08
N SER A 433 -33.28 6.21 -1.24
CA SER A 433 -33.66 7.58 -1.59
C SER A 433 -34.22 7.70 -3.00
N LEU A 434 -33.71 6.93 -3.96
CA LEU A 434 -34.23 6.90 -5.34
C LEU A 434 -35.67 6.37 -5.40
N GLN A 435 -35.99 5.34 -4.60
CA GLN A 435 -37.35 4.80 -4.46
C GLN A 435 -38.30 5.83 -3.82
N ALA A 436 -37.81 6.63 -2.86
CA ALA A 436 -38.58 7.73 -2.29
C ALA A 436 -38.83 8.84 -3.33
N ALA A 437 -37.81 9.23 -4.09
CA ALA A 437 -37.91 10.23 -5.15
C ALA A 437 -38.91 9.82 -6.25
N ARG A 438 -38.93 8.53 -6.62
CA ARG A 438 -39.90 8.00 -7.59
C ARG A 438 -41.33 8.32 -7.20
N LYS A 439 -41.71 8.13 -5.93
CA LYS A 439 -43.09 8.38 -5.48
C LYS A 439 -43.50 9.83 -5.68
N ALA A 440 -42.60 10.77 -5.39
CA ALA A 440 -42.87 12.20 -5.56
C ALA A 440 -42.92 12.61 -7.05
N LEU A 441 -42.04 12.05 -7.88
CA LEU A 441 -41.94 12.38 -9.30
C LEU A 441 -43.02 11.72 -10.17
N SER A 442 -43.64 10.63 -9.68
CA SER A 442 -44.66 9.88 -10.45
C SER A 442 -45.94 10.69 -10.71
N ASN A 443 -46.16 11.78 -9.98
CA ASN A 443 -47.29 12.69 -10.22
C ASN A 443 -47.06 13.56 -11.47
N ASP A 444 -45.80 13.85 -11.80
CA ASP A 444 -45.41 14.81 -12.83
C ASP A 444 -44.84 14.11 -14.09
N PHE A 445 -44.31 12.90 -13.92
CA PHE A 445 -43.55 12.15 -14.95
C PHE A 445 -43.90 10.66 -14.96
N LYS A 446 -43.66 9.99 -16.09
CA LYS A 446 -43.73 8.53 -16.20
C LYS A 446 -42.39 7.92 -15.76
N ILE A 447 -42.25 7.70 -14.45
CA ILE A 447 -41.00 7.21 -13.84
C ILE A 447 -40.87 5.69 -13.88
N GLU A 448 -39.76 5.21 -14.43
CA GLU A 448 -39.36 3.80 -14.41
C GLU A 448 -38.10 3.58 -13.56
N LEU A 449 -38.14 2.58 -12.68
CA LEU A 449 -36.96 2.04 -12.02
C LEU A 449 -36.66 0.67 -12.66
N PRO A 450 -35.85 0.62 -13.72
CA PRO A 450 -35.55 -0.61 -14.43
C PRO A 450 -34.83 -1.60 -13.50
N GLN A 451 -35.05 -2.90 -13.71
CA GLN A 451 -34.40 -3.93 -12.91
C GLN A 451 -33.77 -4.99 -13.80
N VAL A 452 -32.48 -5.26 -13.57
CA VAL A 452 -31.79 -6.42 -14.16
C VAL A 452 -31.47 -7.39 -13.03
N ALA A 453 -32.27 -8.44 -12.91
CA ALA A 453 -32.09 -9.42 -11.83
C ALA A 453 -30.69 -10.08 -11.91
N PRO A 454 -29.98 -10.22 -10.77
CA PRO A 454 -30.48 -10.15 -9.38
C PRO A 454 -30.45 -8.77 -8.72
N LEU A 455 -30.10 -7.70 -9.43
CA LEU A 455 -29.99 -6.35 -8.86
C LEU A 455 -31.35 -5.80 -8.41
N SER A 456 -31.32 -4.83 -7.50
CA SER A 456 -32.52 -4.14 -7.03
C SER A 456 -33.11 -3.23 -8.12
N PRO A 457 -34.41 -2.89 -8.09
CA PRO A 457 -34.98 -1.94 -9.05
C PRO A 457 -34.29 -0.56 -8.95
N GLY A 458 -33.82 -0.06 -10.08
CA GLY A 458 -33.02 1.16 -10.21
C GLY A 458 -31.51 0.96 -9.96
N GLU A 459 -31.07 -0.23 -9.56
CA GLU A 459 -29.65 -0.52 -9.32
C GLU A 459 -28.93 -0.91 -10.61
N VAL A 460 -27.76 -0.29 -10.84
CA VAL A 460 -26.88 -0.60 -11.97
C VAL A 460 -25.45 -0.85 -11.50
N LEU A 461 -24.74 -1.73 -12.21
CA LEU A 461 -23.32 -2.03 -12.01
C LEU A 461 -22.51 -1.54 -13.21
N GLY A 462 -21.19 -1.38 -13.03
CA GLY A 462 -20.29 -1.11 -14.14
C GLY A 462 -20.27 -2.21 -15.22
N CYS A 463 -20.68 -3.42 -14.89
CA CYS A 463 -20.70 -4.59 -15.78
C CYS A 463 -22.11 -5.16 -16.05
N THR A 464 -23.17 -4.55 -15.51
CA THR A 464 -24.56 -4.99 -15.71
C THR A 464 -25.50 -3.79 -15.67
N ALA A 465 -26.21 -3.56 -16.77
CA ALA A 465 -27.09 -2.41 -16.96
C ALA A 465 -28.37 -2.80 -17.73
N PRO A 466 -29.51 -2.13 -17.47
CA PRO A 466 -30.75 -2.40 -18.18
C PRO A 466 -30.69 -1.94 -19.63
N ARG A 467 -31.55 -2.53 -20.45
CA ARG A 467 -31.89 -2.00 -21.77
C ARG A 467 -33.25 -1.30 -21.69
N PHE A 468 -33.34 -0.12 -22.28
CA PHE A 468 -34.57 0.66 -22.34
C PHE A 468 -35.32 0.39 -23.63
N ASN A 469 -36.63 0.54 -23.55
CA ASN A 469 -37.49 0.52 -24.74
C ASN A 469 -37.25 1.81 -25.55
N GLU A 470 -37.59 1.78 -26.84
CA GLU A 470 -37.34 2.89 -27.78
C GLU A 470 -38.01 4.22 -27.41
N ASN A 471 -39.00 4.20 -26.51
CA ASN A 471 -39.78 5.38 -26.11
C ASN A 471 -39.31 6.04 -24.79
N MET A 472 -38.05 5.85 -24.39
CA MET A 472 -37.49 6.46 -23.18
C MET A 472 -36.92 7.85 -23.50
N ASP A 473 -37.42 8.89 -22.84
CA ASP A 473 -37.00 10.28 -23.13
C ASP A 473 -35.63 10.61 -22.54
N ALA A 474 -35.35 10.11 -21.33
CA ALA A 474 -34.05 10.27 -20.69
C ALA A 474 -33.83 9.23 -19.57
N VAL A 475 -32.55 9.02 -19.25
CA VAL A 475 -32.12 8.34 -18.03
C VAL A 475 -31.40 9.31 -17.10
N ILE A 476 -31.75 9.27 -15.82
CA ILE A 476 -31.15 10.10 -14.77
C ILE A 476 -30.48 9.17 -13.78
N PHE A 477 -29.15 9.24 -13.72
CA PHE A 477 -28.33 8.52 -12.78
C PHE A 477 -28.01 9.39 -11.57
N VAL A 478 -28.26 8.89 -10.36
CA VAL A 478 -27.86 9.55 -9.12
C VAL A 478 -26.51 9.00 -8.67
N GLY A 479 -25.49 9.85 -8.57
CA GLY A 479 -24.14 9.50 -8.13
C GLY A 479 -23.11 10.53 -8.57
N ASP A 480 -21.94 10.51 -7.94
CA ASP A 480 -20.83 11.43 -8.20
C ASP A 480 -19.98 10.99 -9.43
N GLY A 481 -19.73 9.70 -9.56
CA GLY A 481 -18.93 9.09 -10.64
C GLY A 481 -19.70 8.81 -11.94
N ARG A 482 -18.96 8.64 -13.04
CA ARG A 482 -19.50 8.31 -14.37
C ARG A 482 -19.53 6.80 -14.67
N PHE A 483 -18.67 6.01 -14.02
CA PHE A 483 -18.44 4.60 -14.33
C PHE A 483 -19.72 3.76 -14.44
N HIS A 484 -20.65 3.91 -13.50
CA HIS A 484 -21.92 3.17 -13.49
C HIS A 484 -22.91 3.71 -14.53
N LEU A 485 -22.94 5.01 -14.77
CA LEU A 485 -23.77 5.58 -15.84
C LEU A 485 -23.24 5.18 -17.23
N GLU A 486 -21.93 5.05 -17.40
CA GLU A 486 -21.32 4.61 -18.65
C GLU A 486 -21.80 3.21 -19.06
N SER A 487 -22.00 2.28 -18.13
CA SER A 487 -22.56 0.97 -18.50
C SER A 487 -23.98 1.08 -19.05
N VAL A 488 -24.79 2.00 -18.50
CA VAL A 488 -26.12 2.30 -19.01
C VAL A 488 -26.05 2.97 -20.40
N MET A 489 -25.13 3.94 -20.59
CA MET A 489 -24.93 4.59 -21.88
C MET A 489 -24.43 3.62 -22.95
N ILE A 490 -23.52 2.69 -22.60
CA ILE A 490 -23.02 1.65 -23.51
C ILE A 490 -24.18 0.74 -23.97
N ALA A 491 -25.04 0.33 -23.04
CA ALA A 491 -26.20 -0.51 -23.35
C ALA A 491 -27.30 0.23 -24.14
N ASN A 492 -27.40 1.56 -23.97
CA ASN A 492 -28.47 2.40 -24.50
C ASN A 492 -27.92 3.66 -25.21
N PRO A 493 -27.30 3.50 -26.41
CA PRO A 493 -26.64 4.61 -27.10
C PRO A 493 -27.57 5.74 -27.52
N ASP A 494 -28.85 5.44 -27.71
CA ASP A 494 -29.83 6.37 -28.27
C ASP A 494 -30.62 7.14 -27.18
N VAL A 495 -30.42 6.82 -25.89
CA VAL A 495 -31.16 7.44 -24.78
C VAL A 495 -30.34 8.56 -24.14
N PRO A 496 -30.85 9.80 -24.06
CA PRO A 496 -30.17 10.90 -23.36
C PRO A 496 -29.87 10.57 -21.90
N ALA A 497 -28.61 10.70 -21.50
CA ALA A 497 -28.14 10.37 -20.17
C ALA A 497 -27.79 11.62 -19.35
N PHE A 498 -28.27 11.65 -18.10
CA PHE A 498 -28.01 12.71 -17.14
C PHE A 498 -27.45 12.13 -15.85
N LYS A 499 -26.47 12.82 -15.26
CA LYS A 499 -25.89 12.49 -13.95
C LYS A 499 -26.23 13.58 -12.96
N TYR A 500 -26.91 13.23 -11.88
CA TYR A 500 -27.10 14.09 -10.72
C TYR A 500 -26.11 13.73 -9.63
N ASP A 501 -25.20 14.65 -9.31
CA ASP A 501 -24.27 14.54 -8.19
C ASP A 501 -24.99 14.98 -6.88
N PRO A 502 -25.26 14.05 -5.95
CA PRO A 502 -25.97 14.35 -4.72
C PRO A 502 -25.18 15.20 -3.72
N TYR A 503 -23.85 15.25 -3.84
CA TYR A 503 -22.99 16.05 -2.97
C TYR A 503 -22.83 17.47 -3.51
N GLY A 504 -22.49 17.59 -4.79
CA GLY A 504 -22.35 18.87 -5.47
C GLY A 504 -23.68 19.56 -5.80
N LYS A 505 -24.80 18.83 -5.70
CA LYS A 505 -26.16 19.28 -6.07
C LYS A 505 -26.24 19.80 -7.51
N LYS A 506 -25.58 19.10 -8.43
CA LYS A 506 -25.50 19.50 -9.85
C LYS A 506 -25.97 18.36 -10.75
N CYS A 507 -26.73 18.71 -11.78
CA CYS A 507 -27.12 17.80 -12.85
C CYS A 507 -26.29 18.10 -14.09
N PHE A 508 -25.74 17.05 -14.71
CA PHE A 508 -24.90 17.11 -15.89
C PHE A 508 -25.51 16.26 -16.99
N ARG A 509 -25.51 16.76 -18.23
CA ARG A 509 -25.76 15.91 -19.40
C ARG A 509 -24.46 15.19 -19.75
N GLU A 510 -24.52 13.88 -19.82
CA GLU A 510 -23.36 13.02 -20.04
C GLU A 510 -23.40 12.43 -21.45
N HIS A 511 -22.22 12.33 -22.06
CA HIS A 511 -22.04 11.75 -23.39
C HIS A 511 -21.00 10.63 -23.34
N TYR A 512 -21.18 9.64 -24.19
CA TYR A 512 -20.24 8.54 -24.37
C TYR A 512 -19.83 8.44 -25.83
N ASP A 513 -18.54 8.22 -26.10
CA ASP A 513 -18.06 8.08 -27.48
C ASP A 513 -18.22 6.63 -27.96
N HIS A 514 -19.47 6.27 -28.31
CA HIS A 514 -19.79 4.93 -28.79
C HIS A 514 -19.05 4.58 -30.08
N LYS A 515 -18.81 5.55 -30.97
CA LYS A 515 -18.13 5.30 -32.24
C LYS A 515 -16.70 4.84 -32.00
N THR A 516 -15.96 5.57 -31.17
CA THR A 516 -14.58 5.24 -30.82
C THR A 516 -14.52 3.92 -30.07
N MET A 517 -15.37 3.73 -29.05
CA MET A 517 -15.40 2.48 -28.28
C MET A 517 -15.70 1.27 -29.18
N GLN A 518 -16.76 1.31 -29.99
CA GLN A 518 -17.11 0.19 -30.87
C GLN A 518 -16.04 -0.08 -31.91
N LYS A 519 -15.43 0.96 -32.50
CA LYS A 519 -14.32 0.80 -33.46
C LYS A 519 -13.15 0.07 -32.80
N GLN A 520 -12.74 0.49 -31.61
CA GLN A 520 -11.61 -0.10 -30.87
C GLN A 520 -11.89 -1.54 -30.45
N ARG A 521 -13.10 -1.84 -29.96
CA ARG A 521 -13.48 -3.21 -29.58
C ARG A 521 -13.55 -4.13 -30.80
N ARG A 522 -14.11 -3.68 -31.93
CA ARG A 522 -14.11 -4.45 -33.18
C ARG A 522 -12.70 -4.75 -33.69
N LEU A 523 -11.80 -3.78 -33.66
CA LEU A 523 -10.40 -4.00 -34.02
C LEU A 523 -9.75 -5.04 -33.10
N SER A 524 -10.03 -5.01 -31.79
CA SER A 524 -9.51 -6.02 -30.85
C SER A 524 -10.04 -7.43 -31.15
N VAL A 525 -11.32 -7.54 -31.55
CA VAL A 525 -11.95 -8.80 -31.96
C VAL A 525 -11.36 -9.33 -33.27
N GLU A 526 -11.14 -8.45 -34.25
CA GLU A 526 -10.50 -8.79 -35.53
C GLU A 526 -9.03 -9.20 -35.37
N MET A 527 -8.29 -8.53 -34.48
CA MET A 527 -6.95 -8.99 -34.13
C MET A 527 -7.00 -10.37 -33.48
N ALA A 528 -7.94 -10.59 -32.55
CA ALA A 528 -8.09 -11.86 -31.86
C ALA A 528 -8.46 -13.03 -32.80
N SER A 529 -9.31 -12.81 -33.81
CA SER A 529 -9.68 -13.89 -34.77
C SER A 529 -8.48 -14.43 -35.55
N ASN A 530 -7.44 -13.61 -35.72
CA ASN A 530 -6.19 -13.97 -36.40
C ASN A 530 -5.13 -14.60 -35.46
N CYS A 531 -5.29 -14.49 -34.14
CA CYS A 531 -4.33 -15.05 -33.17
C CYS A 531 -4.42 -16.58 -33.07
N LYS A 532 -3.28 -17.24 -32.85
CA LYS A 532 -3.19 -18.70 -32.64
C LYS A 532 -3.02 -19.06 -31.17
N LYS A 533 -2.34 -18.22 -30.40
CA LYS A 533 -1.99 -18.48 -28.99
C LYS A 533 -2.73 -17.56 -28.03
N PHE A 534 -3.57 -18.15 -27.19
CA PHE A 534 -4.41 -17.42 -26.25
C PHE A 534 -4.00 -17.67 -24.80
N GLY A 535 -4.00 -16.60 -24.01
CA GLY A 535 -3.95 -16.66 -22.56
C GLY A 535 -5.33 -16.44 -21.96
N LEU A 536 -5.86 -17.44 -21.27
CA LEU A 536 -7.12 -17.34 -20.50
C LEU A 536 -6.81 -16.92 -19.08
N ILE A 537 -7.31 -15.77 -18.66
CA ILE A 537 -7.12 -15.24 -17.30
C ILE A 537 -8.38 -15.48 -16.49
N CYS A 538 -8.29 -16.26 -15.41
CA CYS A 538 -9.33 -16.36 -14.39
C CYS A 538 -9.05 -15.36 -13.26
N GLY A 539 -10.00 -14.47 -12.99
CA GLY A 539 -9.89 -13.47 -11.93
C GLY A 539 -9.97 -14.10 -10.53
N ALA A 540 -8.92 -13.96 -9.73
CA ALA A 540 -8.86 -14.47 -8.36
C ALA A 540 -9.25 -13.45 -7.29
N LEU A 541 -9.59 -12.21 -7.68
CA LEU A 541 -10.06 -11.20 -6.73
C LEU A 541 -11.51 -11.49 -6.35
N GLY A 542 -11.70 -11.96 -5.12
CA GLY A 542 -12.99 -12.43 -4.62
C GLY A 542 -13.61 -13.49 -5.52
N ARG A 543 -14.75 -13.16 -6.14
CA ARG A 543 -15.56 -14.03 -7.00
C ARG A 543 -15.74 -13.47 -8.41
N GLN A 544 -14.79 -12.67 -8.90
CA GLN A 544 -14.82 -12.16 -10.27
C GLN A 544 -14.66 -13.26 -11.32
N GLY A 545 -13.77 -14.23 -11.07
CA GLY A 545 -13.54 -15.36 -11.95
C GLY A 545 -14.65 -16.40 -11.87
N ASN A 546 -14.87 -17.10 -12.98
CA ASN A 546 -15.89 -18.14 -13.08
C ASN A 546 -15.38 -19.30 -13.92
N ILE A 547 -15.16 -20.44 -13.27
CA ILE A 547 -14.59 -21.65 -13.89
C ILE A 547 -15.48 -22.15 -15.04
N ARG A 548 -16.81 -22.10 -14.90
CA ARG A 548 -17.74 -22.51 -15.97
C ARG A 548 -17.58 -21.66 -17.24
N ILE A 549 -17.39 -20.35 -17.07
CA ILE A 549 -17.14 -19.45 -18.21
C ILE A 549 -15.78 -19.78 -18.82
N MET A 550 -14.76 -20.00 -17.99
CA MET A 550 -13.42 -20.36 -18.44
C MET A 550 -13.40 -21.66 -19.24
N GLU A 551 -14.10 -22.70 -18.79
CA GLU A 551 -14.29 -23.97 -19.50
C GLU A 551 -15.00 -23.75 -20.85
N THR A 552 -16.12 -23.02 -20.86
CA THR A 552 -16.87 -22.69 -22.09
C THR A 552 -15.98 -21.99 -23.12
N VAL A 553 -15.22 -20.99 -22.67
CA VAL A 553 -14.29 -20.21 -23.49
C VAL A 553 -13.13 -21.07 -23.99
N ARG A 554 -12.59 -21.94 -23.14
CA ARG A 554 -11.51 -22.87 -23.50
C ARG A 554 -11.98 -23.83 -24.60
N ASP A 555 -13.15 -24.43 -24.42
CA ASP A 555 -13.68 -25.41 -25.36
C ASP A 555 -13.95 -24.77 -26.74
N GLN A 556 -14.44 -23.52 -26.78
CA GLN A 556 -14.59 -22.76 -28.03
C GLN A 556 -13.24 -22.54 -28.75
N LEU A 557 -12.18 -22.18 -28.00
CA LEU A 557 -10.85 -21.97 -28.55
C LEU A 557 -10.24 -23.27 -29.08
N LEU A 558 -10.38 -24.37 -28.34
CA LEU A 558 -9.91 -25.70 -28.76
C LEU A 558 -10.65 -26.19 -30.00
N ALA A 559 -11.97 -26.00 -30.07
CA ALA A 559 -12.78 -26.33 -31.25
C ALA A 559 -12.37 -25.52 -32.49
N SER A 560 -11.83 -24.32 -32.29
CA SER A 560 -11.26 -23.45 -33.33
C SER A 560 -9.76 -23.66 -33.56
N CYS A 561 -9.21 -24.79 -33.11
CA CYS A 561 -7.80 -25.20 -33.27
C CYS A 561 -6.79 -24.16 -32.76
N ARG A 562 -7.09 -23.48 -31.65
CA ARG A 562 -6.18 -22.51 -31.01
C ARG A 562 -5.39 -23.15 -29.87
N GLU A 563 -4.17 -22.67 -29.65
CA GLU A 563 -3.36 -23.03 -28.48
C GLU A 563 -3.79 -22.19 -27.28
N VAL A 564 -4.02 -22.84 -26.13
CA VAL A 564 -4.59 -22.19 -24.93
C VAL A 564 -3.70 -22.38 -23.72
N PHE A 565 -3.43 -21.28 -23.01
CA PHE A 565 -2.70 -21.26 -21.75
C PHE A 565 -3.57 -20.64 -20.66
N GLU A 566 -3.71 -21.34 -19.53
CA GLU A 566 -4.57 -20.91 -18.43
C GLU A 566 -3.75 -20.17 -17.35
N PHE A 567 -4.28 -19.04 -16.89
CA PHE A 567 -3.66 -18.16 -15.90
C PHE A 567 -4.67 -17.79 -14.81
N VAL A 568 -4.16 -17.58 -13.60
CA VAL A 568 -4.94 -17.08 -12.47
C VAL A 568 -4.29 -15.78 -12.00
N MET A 569 -5.08 -14.71 -11.87
CA MET A 569 -4.58 -13.40 -11.44
C MET A 569 -5.63 -12.69 -10.58
N SER A 570 -5.24 -12.18 -9.42
CA SER A 570 -6.13 -11.31 -8.62
C SER A 570 -6.29 -9.95 -9.29
N GLU A 571 -5.16 -9.33 -9.67
CA GLU A 571 -5.14 -8.05 -10.38
C GLU A 571 -4.43 -8.18 -11.72
N ILE A 572 -5.18 -7.89 -12.79
CA ILE A 572 -4.72 -7.86 -14.18
C ILE A 572 -4.07 -6.50 -14.43
N SER A 573 -2.81 -6.50 -14.86
CA SER A 573 -2.05 -5.28 -15.12
C SER A 573 -1.17 -5.42 -16.35
N LEU A 574 -0.94 -4.29 -17.02
CA LEU A 574 -0.06 -4.19 -18.18
C LEU A 574 1.32 -4.79 -17.91
N GLU A 575 1.90 -4.47 -16.76
CA GLU A 575 3.25 -4.90 -16.41
C GLU A 575 3.36 -6.42 -16.41
N LYS A 576 2.41 -7.13 -15.78
CA LYS A 576 2.40 -8.60 -15.72
C LYS A 576 2.18 -9.21 -17.10
N LEU A 577 1.17 -8.74 -17.84
CA LEU A 577 0.84 -9.32 -19.15
C LEU A 577 1.97 -9.11 -20.17
N SER A 578 2.69 -7.98 -20.09
CA SER A 578 3.81 -7.69 -21.00
C SER A 578 4.98 -8.67 -20.89
N ARG A 579 5.12 -9.40 -19.77
CA ARG A 579 6.20 -10.38 -19.58
C ARG A 579 5.99 -11.66 -20.39
N PHE A 580 4.76 -11.99 -20.77
CA PHE A 580 4.46 -13.21 -21.53
C PHE A 580 4.52 -12.93 -23.02
N LYS A 581 5.71 -13.07 -23.60
CA LYS A 581 5.97 -12.77 -25.02
C LYS A 581 5.26 -13.73 -25.98
N ASN A 582 5.03 -14.98 -25.59
CA ASN A 582 4.49 -16.03 -26.46
C ASN A 582 2.95 -16.05 -26.59
N ILE A 583 2.23 -15.31 -25.75
CA ILE A 583 0.76 -15.18 -25.84
C ILE A 583 0.42 -14.11 -26.87
N GLU A 584 -0.52 -14.32 -27.77
CA GLU A 584 -0.86 -13.30 -28.80
C GLU A 584 -2.10 -12.50 -28.41
N CYS A 585 -3.08 -13.15 -27.77
CA CYS A 585 -4.31 -12.52 -27.28
C CYS A 585 -4.66 -13.00 -25.88
N TRP A 586 -5.23 -12.10 -25.06
CA TRP A 586 -5.71 -12.39 -23.73
C TRP A 586 -7.22 -12.37 -23.68
N VAL A 587 -7.83 -13.40 -23.11
CA VAL A 587 -9.25 -13.42 -22.76
C VAL A 587 -9.33 -13.38 -21.25
N GLN A 588 -10.02 -12.38 -20.71
CA GLN A 588 -10.15 -12.22 -19.27
C GLN A 588 -11.56 -12.61 -18.79
N ILE A 589 -11.62 -13.55 -17.85
CA ILE A 589 -12.79 -13.95 -17.10
C ILE A 589 -12.67 -13.31 -15.71
N ALA A 590 -12.88 -12.00 -15.66
CA ALA A 590 -12.85 -11.17 -14.45
C ALA A 590 -13.81 -9.97 -14.62
N CYS A 591 -13.37 -8.74 -14.31
CA CYS A 591 -14.16 -7.53 -14.56
C CYS A 591 -14.18 -7.16 -16.08
N PRO A 592 -15.35 -7.14 -16.75
CA PRO A 592 -15.45 -6.80 -18.18
C PRO A 592 -14.91 -5.41 -18.54
N ARG A 593 -14.98 -4.46 -17.59
CA ARG A 593 -14.55 -3.07 -17.79
C ARG A 593 -13.04 -2.94 -18.00
N LEU A 594 -12.23 -3.92 -17.58
CA LEU A 594 -10.79 -3.96 -17.88
C LEU A 594 -10.52 -3.97 -19.38
N SER A 595 -11.29 -4.75 -20.14
CA SER A 595 -11.17 -4.81 -21.60
C SER A 595 -11.78 -3.57 -22.26
N ILE A 596 -12.93 -3.12 -21.77
CA ILE A 596 -13.68 -2.02 -22.38
C ILE A 596 -12.97 -0.67 -22.19
N ASP A 597 -12.54 -0.36 -20.97
CA ASP A 597 -12.00 0.95 -20.61
C ASP A 597 -10.48 1.02 -20.79
N TRP A 598 -9.78 -0.07 -20.43
CA TRP A 598 -8.32 -0.09 -20.37
C TRP A 598 -7.69 -0.97 -21.46
N GLY A 599 -8.49 -1.59 -22.32
CA GLY A 599 -8.03 -2.53 -23.35
C GLY A 599 -6.91 -1.98 -24.24
N LEU A 600 -6.93 -0.68 -24.54
CA LEU A 600 -5.92 -0.02 -25.38
C LEU A 600 -4.58 0.22 -24.69
N GLN A 601 -4.54 0.18 -23.35
CA GLN A 601 -3.29 0.32 -22.61
C GLN A 601 -2.46 -0.96 -22.71
N PHE A 602 -3.08 -2.08 -23.10
CA PHE A 602 -2.40 -3.35 -23.29
C PHE A 602 -1.73 -3.44 -24.65
N ILE A 603 -0.48 -3.93 -24.65
CA ILE A 603 0.30 -4.16 -25.88
C ILE A 603 -0.38 -5.19 -26.79
N LYS A 604 -1.06 -6.16 -26.17
CA LYS A 604 -1.75 -7.27 -26.84
C LYS A 604 -3.25 -7.16 -26.56
N PRO A 605 -4.12 -7.57 -27.50
CA PRO A 605 -5.56 -7.47 -27.32
C PRO A 605 -6.00 -8.21 -26.06
N VAL A 606 -6.66 -7.48 -25.16
CA VAL A 606 -7.36 -8.03 -23.99
C VAL A 606 -8.86 -7.94 -24.27
N ILE A 607 -9.51 -9.08 -24.41
CA ILE A 607 -10.92 -9.19 -24.83
C ILE A 607 -11.78 -9.84 -23.73
N THR A 608 -13.08 -9.51 -23.75
CA THR A 608 -14.08 -10.13 -22.88
C THR A 608 -14.47 -11.52 -23.41
N PRO A 609 -15.12 -12.35 -22.59
CA PRO A 609 -15.66 -13.63 -23.05
C PRO A 609 -16.67 -13.47 -24.21
N TYR A 610 -17.53 -12.44 -24.16
CA TYR A 610 -18.44 -12.13 -25.27
C TYR A 610 -17.70 -11.85 -26.58
N GLU A 611 -16.64 -11.03 -26.52
CA GLU A 611 -15.85 -10.67 -27.68
C GLU A 611 -15.08 -11.86 -28.27
N LEU A 612 -14.61 -12.77 -27.43
CA LEU A 612 -14.05 -14.04 -27.92
C LEU A 612 -15.09 -14.85 -28.68
N MET A 613 -16.32 -14.96 -28.16
CA MET A 613 -17.38 -15.68 -28.85
C MET A 613 -17.72 -15.05 -30.20
N VAL A 614 -17.56 -13.73 -30.35
CA VAL A 614 -17.63 -13.08 -31.67
C VAL A 614 -16.43 -13.42 -32.54
N ALA A 615 -15.21 -13.37 -31.99
CA ALA A 615 -13.98 -13.65 -32.73
C ALA A 615 -13.90 -15.08 -33.29
N MET A 616 -14.52 -16.04 -32.59
CA MET A 616 -14.55 -17.47 -32.93
C MET A 616 -15.91 -17.91 -33.51
N ASP A 617 -16.68 -16.98 -34.10
CA ASP A 617 -17.96 -17.24 -34.79
C ASP A 617 -19.06 -17.94 -33.95
N GLY A 618 -18.96 -17.90 -32.62
CA GLY A 618 -19.96 -18.43 -31.70
C GLY A 618 -21.20 -17.53 -31.52
N ILE A 619 -21.07 -16.23 -31.78
CA ILE A 619 -22.21 -15.30 -31.87
C ILE A 619 -21.87 -14.12 -32.79
N LYS A 620 -22.87 -13.58 -33.49
CA LYS A 620 -22.70 -12.34 -34.26
C LYS A 620 -22.49 -11.13 -33.35
N TRP A 621 -21.71 -10.16 -33.82
CA TRP A 621 -21.55 -8.86 -33.17
C TRP A 621 -22.92 -8.19 -32.95
N GLN A 622 -23.17 -7.72 -31.72
CA GLN A 622 -24.43 -7.10 -31.34
C GLN A 622 -24.38 -5.60 -31.63
N LYS A 623 -25.46 -5.04 -32.18
CA LYS A 623 -25.56 -3.59 -32.46
C LYS A 623 -25.33 -2.75 -31.20
N GLN A 624 -25.96 -3.15 -30.10
CA GLN A 624 -25.74 -2.61 -28.76
C GLN A 624 -24.76 -3.54 -28.04
N TYR A 625 -23.67 -2.98 -27.53
CA TYR A 625 -22.67 -3.76 -26.81
C TYR A 625 -23.29 -4.28 -25.50
N PRO A 626 -23.21 -5.59 -25.21
CA PRO A 626 -23.88 -6.16 -24.05
C PRO A 626 -23.21 -5.77 -22.74
N MET A 627 -24.02 -5.26 -21.81
CA MET A 627 -23.64 -5.00 -20.42
C MET A 627 -24.52 -5.89 -19.52
N ASP A 628 -24.38 -7.20 -19.62
CA ASP A 628 -25.27 -8.20 -19.03
C ASP A 628 -24.53 -9.27 -18.20
N TYR A 629 -23.30 -8.97 -17.75
CA TYR A 629 -22.37 -9.98 -17.24
C TYR A 629 -22.88 -10.77 -16.01
N TYR A 630 -23.72 -10.15 -15.18
CA TYR A 630 -24.40 -10.78 -14.05
C TYR A 630 -25.93 -10.85 -14.24
N ALA A 631 -26.46 -10.56 -15.42
CA ALA A 631 -27.89 -10.69 -15.68
C ALA A 631 -28.32 -12.17 -15.71
N PHE A 632 -29.51 -12.49 -15.18
CA PHE A 632 -30.11 -13.81 -15.41
C PHE A 632 -30.53 -14.03 -16.87
N GLU A 633 -30.95 -12.95 -17.54
CA GLU A 633 -31.34 -12.93 -18.96
C GLU A 633 -30.17 -12.44 -19.84
N SER A 634 -28.99 -13.00 -19.62
CA SER A 634 -27.78 -12.71 -20.40
C SER A 634 -27.79 -13.41 -21.77
N LEU A 635 -27.03 -12.90 -22.73
CA LEU A 635 -26.97 -13.39 -24.11
C LEU A 635 -26.44 -14.83 -24.29
N GLY A 636 -25.63 -15.34 -23.35
CA GLY A 636 -25.03 -16.67 -23.53
C GLY A 636 -24.21 -17.18 -22.35
N PRO A 637 -23.68 -18.42 -22.47
CA PRO A 637 -22.98 -19.14 -21.39
C PRO A 637 -21.65 -18.51 -20.95
N TRP A 638 -21.19 -17.46 -21.64
CA TRP A 638 -20.01 -16.67 -21.31
C TRP A 638 -20.23 -15.59 -20.23
N THR A 639 -21.34 -15.68 -19.49
CA THR A 639 -21.72 -14.77 -18.40
C THR A 639 -22.03 -15.54 -17.10
N ASN A 640 -22.03 -14.85 -15.97
CA ASN A 640 -22.07 -15.49 -14.65
C ASN A 640 -23.39 -16.21 -14.34
N ASN A 641 -24.49 -15.62 -14.81
CA ASN A 641 -25.83 -15.98 -14.36
C ASN A 641 -26.67 -16.67 -15.43
N PHE A 642 -26.11 -16.87 -16.64
CA PHE A 642 -26.74 -17.64 -17.71
C PHE A 642 -27.20 -19.02 -17.22
N GLY A 643 -28.45 -19.35 -17.53
CA GLY A 643 -29.07 -20.64 -17.21
C GLY A 643 -29.38 -20.89 -15.74
N ARG A 644 -29.19 -19.92 -14.82
CA ARG A 644 -29.46 -20.12 -13.38
C ARG A 644 -30.95 -20.03 -12.99
N ARG A 645 -31.79 -19.38 -13.80
CA ARG A 645 -33.21 -19.12 -13.47
C ARG A 645 -34.06 -20.39 -13.34
N THR A 646 -33.65 -21.50 -13.95
CA THR A 646 -34.35 -22.81 -13.88
C THR A 646 -34.18 -23.53 -12.53
N LYS A 647 -33.26 -23.12 -11.65
CA LYS A 647 -33.01 -23.82 -10.36
C LYS A 647 -33.50 -23.08 -9.11
N GLN A 648 -33.79 -21.77 -9.19
CA GLN A 648 -34.01 -20.91 -8.01
C GLN A 648 -35.47 -20.72 -7.55
N HIS A 649 -36.46 -21.34 -8.19
CA HIS A 649 -37.84 -21.33 -7.64
C HIS A 649 -38.00 -22.14 -6.33
N VAL A 650 -36.92 -22.79 -5.86
CA VAL A 650 -36.90 -23.43 -4.54
C VAL A 650 -36.20 -22.50 -3.53
N LYS A 651 -37.01 -21.77 -2.77
CA LYS A 651 -36.69 -21.13 -1.47
C LYS A 651 -35.68 -19.96 -1.46
N MET A 652 -36.14 -18.76 -1.81
CA MET A 652 -35.67 -17.53 -1.14
C MET A 652 -36.87 -16.67 -0.73
N ARG A 653 -37.50 -17.03 0.40
CA ARG A 653 -38.20 -16.04 1.24
C ARG A 653 -37.15 -15.48 2.19
N CYS A 654 -36.60 -14.31 1.87
CA CYS A 654 -35.96 -13.48 2.88
C CYS A 654 -37.05 -13.07 3.89
N THR A 655 -36.98 -13.62 5.09
CA THR A 655 -37.83 -13.21 6.22
C THR A 655 -37.51 -11.75 6.58
N LYS A 656 -38.58 -10.95 6.68
CA LYS A 656 -38.60 -9.55 7.12
C LYS A 656 -37.92 -9.34 8.46
#